data_AF-A0A451D3I2-F1
#
_entry.id   AF-A0A451D3I2-F1
#
_cell.length_a   1.000
_cell.length_b   1.000
_cell.length_c   1.000
_cell.angle_alpha   90.00
_cell.angle_beta   90.00
_cell.angle_gamma   90.00
#
_symmetry.space_group_name_H-M   'P 1'
#
loop_
_entity.id
_entity.type
_entity.pdbx_description
1 polymer ?
#
loop_
_entity_poly.entity_id
_entity_poly.type
_entity_poly.pdbx_seq_one_letter_code
_entity_poly.pdbx_strand_id
1 'polypeptide(L)'
;MKGFKISMSLYDRKINYIFFCLLFIISFIKQAGAKPVEDSHLKSAVNSHLKSAVNSHLKSVESSSLKNAVDKTSDIKAPLSYKEENTSIFCISSNGKVVGGLSYINADEESGARATIWSGPNWSTKTTLKTLKGDYEGHSKVISLSADGKIAAGYSPFDKDVMHAVIWSGDNWGTLTNLEKLDPDDVNVSIAQSLSGDGKIAGGFFVSKKFNNKSHAMIWSGKNWANKTDLGIINVDHPINSEVSVISADGKVASGSFSSQIGDTHAVIWSGENWSTKNYLDHSSSNNIILSESSEVSSLSADGKIAGGFYASQDKIHRATIWYGEKWSNKVDLGTLRKDLSGFSEVFTLSDDGKMAGGESSIDGNDAATHATIWYGEKWANKIDVGTLKSDFSGKAEILGFAHDGTSAIGKSISDDLKEHPFFIRLPRQETQVSTNTALLKSETSHSSEPATNTSFKTSSSLMVDLTNTNSTLDEIASDTFSLIKSQQHILTNLQQGCVANGNSLCWLINTKPSTVMSKDVLPTVNIGYGLTDVFSFGGVITRPLQSYLPKSHKINGNNVGAGVYIDWHASQRFGELYFRPAISFSQYEIDILRPTLPHSENGEGNSALHGVSSSLEWGGGYPIFSKNISWFWHTGVRYNQLSRDAYKEDCKISLPVSYNKISYDNIRGDIGTDIRVSILKPLILVSGVKIERMLKESALISDVDINGLFIHRSRNDLSKNSSIVKTGIVYALNKNLSLSMLESITSCNEFHKKWRLNLILSGTF
;
A
#
# COMPACT_ATOMS: atom_id res chain seq x y z
N MET A 1 -63.03 -15.25 -27.24
CA MET A 1 -63.89 -15.56 -28.42
C MET A 1 -63.89 -14.37 -29.36
N LYS A 2 -63.74 -14.61 -30.68
CA LYS A 2 -63.75 -13.66 -31.83
C LYS A 2 -62.58 -12.65 -31.82
N GLY A 3 -61.60 -12.65 -32.70
CA GLY A 3 -61.54 -13.12 -34.09
C GLY A 3 -61.54 -11.91 -35.03
N PHE A 4 -60.41 -11.20 -35.15
CA PHE A 4 -60.16 -10.24 -36.22
C PHE A 4 -58.94 -10.69 -37.02
N LYS A 5 -59.20 -11.32 -38.17
CA LYS A 5 -58.22 -11.60 -39.22
C LYS A 5 -57.96 -10.30 -39.99
N ILE A 6 -56.71 -9.86 -40.02
CA ILE A 6 -56.20 -9.08 -41.16
C ILE A 6 -55.25 -10.01 -41.91
N SER A 7 -55.76 -10.51 -43.04
CA SER A 7 -54.96 -11.16 -44.07
C SER A 7 -54.23 -10.05 -44.84
N MET A 8 -52.90 -10.02 -44.74
CA MET A 8 -52.07 -9.31 -45.71
C MET A 8 -51.14 -10.35 -46.33
N SER A 9 -51.50 -10.83 -47.52
CA SER A 9 -50.62 -11.69 -48.30
C SER A 9 -49.47 -10.87 -48.85
N LEU A 10 -48.26 -11.10 -48.34
CA LEU A 10 -47.03 -10.76 -49.04
C LEU A 10 -46.21 -12.04 -49.14
N TYR A 11 -46.38 -12.69 -50.29
CA TYR A 11 -45.65 -13.88 -50.68
C TYR A 11 -44.28 -13.43 -51.19
N ASP A 12 -43.34 -13.14 -50.26
CA ASP A 12 -41.94 -12.93 -50.62
C ASP A 12 -41.02 -13.81 -49.76
N ARG A 13 -40.42 -14.82 -50.40
CA ARG A 13 -39.53 -15.81 -49.77
C ARG A 13 -38.31 -15.19 -49.10
N LYS A 14 -37.95 -13.93 -49.40
CA LYS A 14 -36.80 -13.23 -48.78
C LYS A 14 -37.10 -12.67 -47.38
N ILE A 15 -38.36 -12.32 -47.08
CA ILE A 15 -38.74 -11.74 -45.78
C ILE A 15 -38.78 -12.83 -44.69
N ASN A 16 -39.20 -14.05 -45.03
CA ASN A 16 -39.17 -15.18 -44.09
C ASN A 16 -37.74 -15.59 -43.71
N TYR A 17 -36.76 -15.48 -44.62
CA TYR A 17 -35.35 -15.78 -44.29
C TYR A 17 -34.75 -14.77 -43.32
N ILE A 18 -35.11 -13.49 -43.44
CA ILE A 18 -34.64 -12.42 -42.54
C ILE A 18 -35.33 -12.53 -41.16
N PHE A 19 -36.62 -12.87 -41.12
CA PHE A 19 -37.35 -13.10 -39.88
C PHE A 19 -36.86 -14.38 -39.16
N PHE A 20 -36.52 -15.43 -39.90
CA PHE A 20 -35.90 -16.64 -39.35
C PHE A 20 -34.48 -16.36 -38.85
N CYS A 21 -33.66 -15.56 -39.56
CA CYS A 21 -32.34 -15.14 -39.09
C CYS A 21 -32.41 -14.25 -37.84
N LEU A 22 -33.40 -13.34 -37.74
CA LEU A 22 -33.61 -12.53 -36.53
C LEU A 22 -34.02 -13.38 -35.33
N LEU A 23 -34.94 -14.34 -35.52
CA LEU A 23 -35.34 -15.29 -34.47
C LEU A 23 -34.20 -16.26 -34.10
N PHE A 24 -33.35 -16.66 -35.05
CA PHE A 24 -32.18 -17.51 -34.79
C PHE A 24 -31.09 -16.76 -34.01
N ILE A 25 -30.87 -15.47 -34.28
CA ILE A 25 -29.92 -14.63 -33.53
C ILE A 25 -30.44 -14.35 -32.12
N ILE A 26 -31.74 -14.09 -31.95
CA ILE A 26 -32.37 -13.93 -30.63
C ILE A 26 -32.37 -15.25 -29.84
N SER A 27 -32.48 -16.41 -30.51
CA SER A 27 -32.34 -17.74 -29.91
C SER A 27 -30.89 -18.08 -29.53
N PHE A 28 -29.91 -17.69 -30.34
CA PHE A 28 -28.48 -17.94 -30.05
C PHE A 28 -27.98 -17.12 -28.85
N ILE A 29 -28.52 -15.91 -28.64
CA ILE A 29 -28.19 -15.06 -27.49
C ILE A 29 -28.77 -15.61 -26.17
N LYS A 30 -29.82 -16.44 -26.22
CA LYS A 30 -30.40 -17.11 -25.04
C LYS A 30 -29.79 -18.47 -24.69
N GLN A 31 -28.94 -19.05 -25.55
CA GLN A 31 -28.49 -20.45 -25.43
C GLN A 31 -26.97 -20.64 -25.45
N ALA A 32 -26.19 -19.64 -25.08
CA ALA A 32 -24.74 -19.75 -24.86
C ALA A 32 -24.41 -20.40 -23.50
N GLY A 33 -25.00 -21.56 -23.24
CA GLY A 33 -24.83 -22.35 -22.02
C GLY A 33 -24.95 -23.86 -22.27
N ALA A 34 -24.32 -24.38 -23.32
CA ALA A 34 -23.98 -25.81 -23.47
C ALA A 34 -23.06 -26.03 -24.70
N LYS A 35 -22.19 -27.05 -24.62
CA LYS A 35 -21.12 -27.45 -25.57
C LYS A 35 -21.59 -27.71 -27.03
N PRO A 36 -20.69 -27.67 -28.03
CA PRO A 36 -21.05 -27.62 -29.44
C PRO A 36 -21.26 -29.01 -30.07
N VAL A 37 -22.14 -29.07 -31.08
CA VAL A 37 -22.20 -30.16 -32.06
C VAL A 37 -21.87 -29.56 -33.43
N GLU A 38 -20.95 -30.23 -34.13
CA GLU A 38 -20.45 -29.89 -35.47
C GLU A 38 -21.48 -30.15 -36.56
N ASP A 39 -21.55 -29.25 -37.55
CA ASP A 39 -21.95 -29.65 -38.91
C ASP A 39 -21.14 -28.85 -39.96
N SER A 40 -20.62 -29.57 -40.95
CA SER A 40 -19.36 -29.28 -41.65
C SER A 40 -19.53 -28.70 -43.06
N HIS A 41 -20.75 -28.44 -43.53
CA HIS A 41 -20.97 -28.11 -44.93
C HIS A 41 -21.18 -26.61 -45.27
N LEU A 42 -21.32 -25.71 -44.29
CA LEU A 42 -21.43 -24.26 -44.56
C LEU A 42 -20.12 -23.48 -44.46
N LYS A 43 -19.05 -24.06 -43.88
CA LYS A 43 -17.73 -23.41 -43.72
C LYS A 43 -16.93 -23.30 -45.03
N SER A 44 -17.26 -24.08 -46.07
CA SER A 44 -16.43 -24.18 -47.28
C SER A 44 -16.57 -22.99 -48.24
N ALA A 45 -17.79 -22.46 -48.41
CA ALA A 45 -18.04 -21.41 -49.42
C ALA A 45 -17.73 -19.97 -48.93
N VAL A 46 -17.79 -19.71 -47.62
CA VAL A 46 -17.52 -18.37 -47.05
C VAL A 46 -16.02 -18.16 -46.75
N ASN A 47 -15.27 -19.23 -46.43
CA ASN A 47 -13.83 -19.11 -46.14
C ASN A 47 -12.94 -18.96 -47.38
N SER A 48 -13.34 -19.44 -48.56
CA SER A 48 -12.49 -19.39 -49.76
C SER A 48 -12.43 -17.99 -50.37
N HIS A 49 -13.56 -17.26 -50.39
CA HIS A 49 -13.63 -15.92 -50.97
C HIS A 49 -13.08 -14.82 -50.04
N LEU A 50 -13.24 -14.95 -48.71
CA LEU A 50 -12.65 -14.02 -47.74
C LEU A 50 -11.12 -14.19 -47.62
N LYS A 51 -10.59 -15.43 -47.64
CA LYS A 51 -9.14 -15.64 -47.64
C LYS A 51 -8.46 -15.12 -48.91
N SER A 52 -9.11 -15.22 -50.07
CA SER A 52 -8.54 -14.74 -51.34
C SER A 52 -8.42 -13.22 -51.39
N ALA A 53 -9.44 -12.48 -50.93
CA ALA A 53 -9.43 -11.02 -50.88
C ALA A 53 -8.53 -10.44 -49.77
N VAL A 54 -8.39 -11.15 -48.65
CA VAL A 54 -7.51 -10.73 -47.54
C VAL A 54 -6.03 -11.02 -47.86
N ASN A 55 -5.71 -12.16 -48.48
CA ASN A 55 -4.33 -12.50 -48.82
C ASN A 55 -3.75 -11.71 -50.01
N SER A 56 -4.58 -11.23 -50.94
CA SER A 56 -4.09 -10.42 -52.06
C SER A 56 -3.73 -8.98 -51.65
N HIS A 57 -4.40 -8.44 -50.61
CA HIS A 57 -4.12 -7.09 -50.10
C HIS A 57 -3.09 -7.03 -48.96
N LEU A 58 -2.90 -8.10 -48.18
CA LEU A 58 -1.84 -8.14 -47.14
C LEU A 58 -0.43 -8.32 -47.72
N LYS A 59 -0.29 -8.96 -48.89
CA LYS A 59 1.03 -9.18 -49.51
C LYS A 59 1.67 -7.93 -50.14
N SER A 60 0.93 -6.83 -50.34
CA SER A 60 1.48 -5.61 -50.94
C SER A 60 1.97 -4.56 -49.92
N VAL A 61 1.86 -4.82 -48.61
CA VAL A 61 2.25 -3.87 -47.54
C VAL A 61 3.40 -4.39 -46.66
N GLU A 62 3.90 -5.60 -46.91
CA GLU A 62 5.11 -6.13 -46.23
C GLU A 62 6.40 -5.65 -46.91
N SER A 63 6.71 -4.35 -46.82
CA SER A 63 8.03 -3.82 -47.18
C SER A 63 8.95 -3.86 -45.96
N SER A 64 9.88 -4.82 -45.94
CA SER A 64 11.26 -4.84 -45.38
C SER A 64 11.59 -4.29 -43.97
N SER A 65 10.68 -3.59 -43.30
CA SER A 65 10.88 -2.89 -42.04
C SER A 65 10.33 -3.65 -40.82
N LEU A 66 9.42 -4.61 -41.05
CA LEU A 66 8.91 -5.53 -40.01
C LEU A 66 9.83 -6.73 -39.74
N LYS A 67 10.58 -7.24 -40.73
CA LYS A 67 11.53 -8.35 -40.51
C LYS A 67 12.72 -7.95 -39.62
N ASN A 68 13.24 -6.74 -39.79
CA ASN A 68 14.29 -6.20 -38.91
C ASN A 68 13.81 -5.87 -37.48
N ALA A 69 12.49 -5.78 -37.25
CA ALA A 69 11.91 -5.58 -35.92
C ALA A 69 11.66 -6.92 -35.19
N VAL A 70 11.38 -8.00 -35.91
CA VAL A 70 11.13 -9.33 -35.34
C VAL A 70 12.44 -10.03 -34.92
N ASP A 71 13.53 -9.89 -35.69
CA ASP A 71 14.84 -10.45 -35.31
C ASP A 71 15.53 -9.66 -34.16
N LYS A 72 15.00 -8.50 -33.77
CA LYS A 72 15.43 -7.74 -32.57
C LYS A 72 14.56 -7.99 -31.33
N THR A 73 13.49 -8.79 -31.44
CA THR A 73 12.61 -9.12 -30.31
C THR A 73 12.87 -10.49 -29.68
N SER A 74 13.77 -11.31 -30.24
CA SER A 74 14.14 -12.61 -29.65
C SER A 74 15.10 -12.52 -28.46
N ASP A 75 15.62 -11.32 -28.12
CA ASP A 75 16.46 -11.09 -26.94
C ASP A 75 15.75 -10.41 -25.76
N ILE A 76 14.42 -10.27 -25.81
CA ILE A 76 13.65 -9.79 -24.64
C ILE A 76 13.31 -11.00 -23.77
N LYS A 77 14.25 -11.39 -22.90
CA LYS A 77 13.91 -12.19 -21.72
C LYS A 77 12.73 -11.50 -21.03
N ALA A 78 11.66 -12.25 -20.78
CA ALA A 78 10.60 -11.83 -19.88
C ALA A 78 11.24 -11.26 -18.61
N PRO A 79 10.76 -10.12 -18.07
CA PRO A 79 11.28 -9.64 -16.79
C PRO A 79 11.12 -10.80 -15.81
N LEU A 80 12.25 -11.24 -15.27
CA LEU A 80 12.29 -12.20 -14.19
C LEU A 80 11.24 -11.77 -13.17
N SER A 81 10.30 -12.68 -12.88
CA SER A 81 9.44 -12.59 -11.71
C SER A 81 10.32 -12.16 -10.53
N TYR A 82 10.12 -10.95 -10.01
CA TYR A 82 10.75 -10.53 -8.77
C TYR A 82 10.24 -11.49 -7.70
N LYS A 83 11.04 -12.51 -7.36
CA LYS A 83 10.80 -13.37 -6.21
C LYS A 83 11.05 -12.47 -4.99
N GLU A 84 10.05 -12.26 -4.15
CA GLU A 84 10.18 -11.41 -2.97
C GLU A 84 11.37 -11.91 -2.11
N GLU A 85 12.39 -11.07 -1.97
CA GLU A 85 13.48 -11.35 -1.05
C GLU A 85 12.92 -11.25 0.37
N ASN A 86 12.99 -12.34 1.13
CA ASN A 86 12.68 -12.26 2.55
C ASN A 86 13.65 -11.26 3.21
N THR A 87 13.09 -10.32 3.98
CA THR A 87 13.88 -9.33 4.73
C THR A 87 13.37 -9.26 6.15
N SER A 88 14.27 -8.94 7.08
CA SER A 88 13.91 -8.77 8.48
C SER A 88 14.70 -7.59 9.03
N ILE A 89 13.98 -6.64 9.62
CA ILE A 89 14.54 -5.46 10.28
C ILE A 89 14.61 -5.75 11.78
N PHE A 90 15.73 -5.43 12.41
CA PHE A 90 15.94 -5.66 13.84
C PHE A 90 16.22 -4.37 14.62
N CYS A 91 16.63 -3.31 13.94
CA CYS A 91 16.97 -2.05 14.58
C CYS A 91 16.65 -0.85 13.69
N ILE A 92 16.45 0.30 14.33
CA ILE A 92 16.12 1.58 13.70
C ILE A 92 16.89 2.71 14.40
N SER A 93 17.35 3.70 13.63
CA SER A 93 17.97 4.91 14.19
C SER A 93 16.93 5.77 14.93
N SER A 94 17.36 6.58 15.90
CA SER A 94 16.45 7.40 16.71
C SER A 94 15.61 8.40 15.90
N ASN A 95 16.09 8.79 14.72
CA ASN A 95 15.37 9.66 13.79
C ASN A 95 14.49 8.91 12.76
N GLY A 96 14.42 7.58 12.80
CA GLY A 96 13.64 6.73 11.90
C GLY A 96 14.15 6.62 10.46
N LYS A 97 15.28 7.26 10.11
CA LYS A 97 15.75 7.39 8.72
C LYS A 97 16.57 6.20 8.23
N VAL A 98 17.13 5.41 9.14
CA VAL A 98 17.98 4.26 8.84
C VAL A 98 17.48 3.07 9.63
N VAL A 99 17.33 1.93 8.95
CA VAL A 99 17.00 0.64 9.58
C VAL A 99 18.04 -0.40 9.20
N GLY A 100 18.29 -1.33 10.12
CA GLY A 100 19.28 -2.39 9.95
C GLY A 100 18.68 -3.76 10.21
N GLY A 101 19.16 -4.75 9.47
CA GLY A 101 18.80 -6.14 9.69
C GLY A 101 19.48 -7.09 8.73
N LEU A 102 18.70 -7.99 8.12
CA LEU A 102 19.17 -8.95 7.13
C LEU A 102 18.25 -9.07 5.91
N SER A 103 18.83 -9.45 4.78
CA SER A 103 18.11 -9.85 3.58
C SER A 103 18.63 -11.18 3.03
N TYR A 104 17.74 -12.01 2.50
CA TYR A 104 18.10 -13.28 1.87
C TYR A 104 18.37 -13.09 0.38
N ILE A 105 19.50 -13.62 -0.11
CA ILE A 105 19.87 -13.55 -1.53
C ILE A 105 19.03 -14.53 -2.36
N ASN A 106 18.70 -15.70 -1.82
CA ASN A 106 17.86 -16.72 -2.47
C ASN A 106 16.86 -17.28 -1.45
N ALA A 107 15.57 -17.35 -1.80
CA ALA A 107 14.52 -17.87 -0.92
C ALA A 107 14.66 -19.38 -0.59
N ASP A 108 15.46 -20.11 -1.36
CA ASP A 108 15.56 -21.58 -1.30
C ASP A 108 16.84 -22.06 -0.58
N GLU A 109 17.73 -21.14 -0.16
CA GLU A 109 18.96 -21.45 0.59
C GLU A 109 18.94 -20.70 1.92
N GLU A 110 18.67 -21.40 3.03
CA GLU A 110 18.78 -20.83 4.38
C GLU A 110 20.16 -20.18 4.61
N SER A 111 21.22 -20.68 3.96
CA SER A 111 22.63 -20.35 4.19
C SER A 111 23.10 -18.94 3.74
N GLY A 112 22.20 -18.09 3.21
CA GLY A 112 22.56 -16.89 2.45
C GLY A 112 22.21 -15.51 3.05
N ALA A 113 21.79 -15.40 4.32
CA ALA A 113 21.36 -14.13 4.91
C ALA A 113 22.51 -13.08 4.99
N ARG A 114 22.23 -11.86 4.51
CA ARG A 114 23.20 -10.75 4.47
C ARG A 114 22.78 -9.59 5.37
N ALA A 115 23.72 -9.13 6.18
CA ALA A 115 23.61 -7.87 6.89
C ALA A 115 23.27 -6.75 5.89
N THR A 116 22.16 -6.07 6.13
CA THR A 116 21.59 -5.09 5.21
C THR A 116 21.13 -3.86 5.98
N ILE A 117 21.37 -2.69 5.40
CA ILE A 117 20.83 -1.42 5.89
C ILE A 117 19.92 -0.84 4.83
N TRP A 118 18.80 -0.25 5.26
CA TRP A 118 17.92 0.52 4.39
C TRP A 118 17.87 1.97 4.85
N SER A 119 17.92 2.88 3.88
CA SER A 119 17.99 4.32 4.10
C SER A 119 17.29 5.11 2.99
N GLY A 120 17.29 6.43 3.12
CA GLY A 120 16.59 7.33 2.20
C GLY A 120 15.08 7.38 2.46
N PRO A 121 14.33 8.17 1.68
CA PRO A 121 12.88 8.29 1.82
C PRO A 121 12.22 6.91 1.74
N ASN A 122 11.46 6.54 2.78
CA ASN A 122 10.78 5.25 2.91
C ASN A 122 11.72 4.05 2.79
N TRP A 123 12.97 4.19 3.23
CA TRP A 123 13.96 3.10 3.20
C TRP A 123 14.18 2.50 1.80
N SER A 124 14.00 3.33 0.76
CA SER A 124 14.08 2.91 -0.64
C SER A 124 15.48 2.57 -1.12
N THR A 125 16.52 3.00 -0.39
CA THR A 125 17.91 2.65 -0.68
C THR A 125 18.32 1.48 0.19
N LYS A 126 18.47 0.31 -0.45
CA LYS A 126 19.00 -0.92 0.17
C LYS A 126 20.52 -0.97 -0.01
N THR A 127 21.25 -1.20 1.08
CA THR A 127 22.71 -1.36 1.09
C THR A 127 23.07 -2.69 1.75
N THR A 128 23.54 -3.64 0.94
CA THR A 128 24.09 -4.91 1.43
C THR A 128 25.50 -4.68 1.97
N LEU A 129 25.77 -5.15 3.18
CA LEU A 129 27.04 -4.91 3.86
C LEU A 129 28.06 -6.02 3.55
N LYS A 130 29.35 -5.65 3.64
CA LYS A 130 30.47 -6.59 3.45
C LYS A 130 30.56 -7.58 4.59
N THR A 131 31.03 -8.79 4.28
CA THR A 131 31.40 -9.83 5.25
C THR A 131 32.92 -9.91 5.40
N LEU A 132 33.41 -10.51 6.50
CA LEU A 132 34.83 -10.77 6.74
C LEU A 132 35.37 -11.84 5.80
N LYS A 133 34.58 -12.89 5.54
CA LYS A 133 34.82 -13.82 4.44
C LYS A 133 34.52 -13.08 3.13
N GLY A 134 35.56 -12.71 2.37
CA GLY A 134 35.47 -11.80 1.22
C GLY A 134 34.67 -12.30 0.01
N ASP A 135 34.14 -13.52 0.09
CA ASP A 135 33.32 -14.21 -0.92
C ASP A 135 31.81 -13.90 -0.78
N TYR A 136 31.39 -13.13 0.23
CA TYR A 136 29.98 -12.99 0.61
C TYR A 136 29.34 -14.36 0.83
N GLU A 137 30.02 -15.32 1.47
CA GLU A 137 29.44 -16.57 1.95
C GLU A 137 29.17 -16.51 3.47
N GLY A 138 28.17 -17.25 3.95
CA GLY A 138 27.83 -17.37 5.38
C GLY A 138 26.90 -16.29 5.94
N HIS A 139 26.28 -16.53 7.10
CA HIS A 139 25.24 -15.65 7.65
C HIS A 139 25.81 -14.40 8.33
N SER A 140 25.32 -13.22 7.94
CA SER A 140 25.62 -11.95 8.61
C SER A 140 24.34 -11.18 8.93
N LYS A 141 24.37 -10.38 9.99
CA LYS A 141 23.19 -9.65 10.47
C LYS A 141 23.59 -8.34 11.15
N VAL A 142 22.84 -7.28 10.89
CA VAL A 142 22.86 -6.06 11.71
C VAL A 142 21.87 -6.23 12.87
N ILE A 143 22.34 -5.99 14.09
CA ILE A 143 21.53 -6.12 15.32
C ILE A 143 21.27 -4.75 15.94
N SER A 144 22.23 -3.83 15.87
CA SER A 144 22.13 -2.51 16.52
C SER A 144 22.67 -1.39 15.63
N LEU A 145 22.18 -0.17 15.87
CA LEU A 145 22.57 1.06 15.20
C LEU A 145 22.90 2.14 16.23
N SER A 146 23.82 3.05 15.90
CA SER A 146 23.94 4.33 16.60
C SER A 146 22.66 5.16 16.43
N ALA A 147 22.44 6.13 17.32
CA ALA A 147 21.24 6.97 17.31
C ALA A 147 21.05 7.73 15.97
N ASP A 148 22.15 8.10 15.31
CA ASP A 148 22.14 8.76 14.00
C ASP A 148 22.15 7.78 12.81
N GLY A 149 22.26 6.48 13.06
CA GLY A 149 22.29 5.41 12.06
C GLY A 149 23.61 5.25 11.32
N LYS A 150 24.66 6.05 11.60
CA LYS A 150 25.93 6.00 10.84
C LYS A 150 26.84 4.82 11.20
N ILE A 151 26.62 4.20 12.35
CA ILE A 151 27.39 3.05 12.83
C ILE A 151 26.41 1.90 13.04
N ALA A 152 26.77 0.73 12.53
CA ALA A 152 25.99 -0.48 12.66
C ALA A 152 26.83 -1.59 13.29
N ALA A 153 26.23 -2.38 14.16
CA ALA A 153 26.87 -3.49 14.85
C ALA A 153 26.12 -4.80 14.63
N GLY A 154 26.84 -5.91 14.70
CA GLY A 154 26.28 -7.24 14.63
C GLY A 154 27.37 -8.29 14.52
N TYR A 155 27.17 -9.25 13.62
CA TYR A 155 28.14 -10.31 13.37
C TYR A 155 28.31 -10.61 11.88
N SER A 156 29.47 -11.17 11.55
CA SER A 156 29.84 -11.60 10.20
C SER A 156 30.60 -12.93 10.26
N PRO A 157 30.45 -13.80 9.25
CA PRO A 157 31.24 -15.03 9.15
C PRO A 157 32.70 -14.68 8.91
N PHE A 158 33.61 -15.31 9.65
CA PHE A 158 35.07 -15.15 9.54
C PHE A 158 35.72 -16.36 8.85
N ASP A 159 35.37 -17.56 9.28
CA ASP A 159 35.77 -18.85 8.69
C ASP A 159 34.59 -19.84 8.78
N LYS A 160 34.77 -21.07 8.30
CA LYS A 160 33.79 -22.14 8.43
C LYS A 160 33.44 -22.36 9.90
N ASP A 161 32.15 -22.24 10.21
CA ASP A 161 31.59 -22.39 11.57
C ASP A 161 32.10 -21.35 12.60
N VAL A 162 32.73 -20.25 12.15
CA VAL A 162 33.23 -19.17 13.01
C VAL A 162 32.57 -17.84 12.66
N MET A 163 31.98 -17.18 13.65
CA MET A 163 31.35 -15.86 13.50
C MET A 163 32.00 -14.85 14.43
N HIS A 164 32.31 -13.67 13.90
CA HIS A 164 32.88 -12.59 14.69
C HIS A 164 31.96 -11.39 14.79
N ALA A 165 32.01 -10.72 15.93
CA ALA A 165 31.40 -9.44 16.17
C ALA A 165 32.06 -8.40 15.26
N VAL A 166 31.24 -7.57 14.62
CA VAL A 166 31.72 -6.57 13.67
C VAL A 166 31.00 -5.24 13.82
N ILE A 167 31.70 -4.20 13.38
CA ILE A 167 31.15 -2.85 13.20
C ILE A 167 31.26 -2.46 11.73
N TRP A 168 30.15 -2.02 11.14
CA TRP A 168 30.12 -1.35 9.84
C TRP A 168 29.98 0.16 10.05
N SER A 169 30.89 0.93 9.44
CA SER A 169 31.02 2.38 9.62
C SER A 169 31.58 3.06 8.36
N GLY A 170 31.80 4.38 8.44
CA GLY A 170 32.25 5.18 7.31
C GLY A 170 31.14 5.45 6.30
N ASP A 171 31.50 6.03 5.16
CA ASP A 171 30.53 6.35 4.11
C ASP A 171 29.82 5.09 3.61
N ASN A 172 28.49 5.13 3.60
CA ASN A 172 27.62 4.01 3.25
C ASN A 172 27.99 2.70 3.97
N TRP A 173 28.46 2.79 5.23
CA TRP A 173 28.85 1.62 6.04
C TRP A 173 29.93 0.74 5.38
N GLY A 174 30.76 1.33 4.51
CA GLY A 174 31.73 0.59 3.69
C GLY A 174 32.99 0.11 4.41
N THR A 175 33.24 0.61 5.63
CA THR A 175 34.34 0.20 6.52
C THR A 175 33.87 -0.90 7.46
N LEU A 176 34.42 -2.10 7.29
CA LEU A 176 34.16 -3.25 8.12
C LEU A 176 35.30 -3.43 9.14
N THR A 177 34.96 -3.40 10.43
CA THR A 177 35.90 -3.63 11.52
C THR A 177 35.60 -4.97 12.18
N ASN A 178 36.57 -5.89 12.15
CA ASN A 178 36.52 -7.12 12.95
C ASN A 178 36.88 -6.80 14.40
N LEU A 179 35.96 -7.01 15.33
CA LEU A 179 36.20 -6.77 16.75
C LEU A 179 37.12 -7.81 17.38
N GLU A 180 37.31 -8.97 16.75
CA GLU A 180 38.14 -10.07 17.28
C GLU A 180 39.58 -10.11 16.77
N LYS A 181 40.04 -9.07 16.06
CA LYS A 181 41.33 -9.06 15.35
C LYS A 181 42.57 -9.49 16.16
N LEU A 182 42.60 -9.24 17.47
CA LEU A 182 43.76 -9.51 18.33
C LEU A 182 43.86 -10.96 18.81
N ASP A 183 42.77 -11.75 18.72
CA ASP A 183 42.75 -13.14 19.17
C ASP A 183 41.72 -13.97 18.36
N PRO A 184 41.89 -14.10 17.04
CA PRO A 184 40.85 -14.67 16.17
C PRO A 184 40.76 -16.19 16.27
N ASP A 185 41.84 -16.89 16.63
CA ASP A 185 41.90 -18.36 16.60
C ASP A 185 41.29 -19.01 17.87
N ASP A 186 41.19 -18.24 18.96
CA ASP A 186 40.62 -18.69 20.24
C ASP A 186 39.11 -18.43 20.37
N VAL A 187 38.53 -17.59 19.49
CA VAL A 187 37.11 -17.21 19.53
C VAL A 187 36.32 -17.98 18.46
N ASN A 188 35.32 -18.74 18.90
CA ASN A 188 34.44 -19.48 17.97
C ASN A 188 33.27 -18.59 17.50
N VAL A 189 32.65 -17.86 18.44
CA VAL A 189 31.48 -17.00 18.15
C VAL A 189 31.63 -15.70 18.94
N SER A 190 31.44 -14.56 18.31
CA SER A 190 31.20 -13.29 19.00
C SER A 190 30.14 -12.48 18.27
N ILE A 191 29.35 -11.74 19.05
CA ILE A 191 28.24 -10.94 18.55
C ILE A 191 28.24 -9.59 19.28
N ALA A 192 28.19 -8.49 18.54
CA ALA A 192 27.86 -7.18 19.09
C ALA A 192 26.34 -6.98 19.06
N GLN A 193 25.70 -7.04 20.22
CA GLN A 193 24.25 -6.97 20.39
C GLN A 193 23.73 -5.53 20.55
N SER A 194 24.53 -4.65 21.16
CA SER A 194 24.09 -3.29 21.51
C SER A 194 25.15 -2.24 21.26
N LEU A 195 24.71 -1.01 20.96
CA LEU A 195 25.54 0.17 20.78
C LEU A 195 25.08 1.30 21.70
N SER A 196 26.06 2.05 22.20
CA SER A 196 25.82 3.40 22.74
C SER A 196 25.26 4.35 21.65
N GLY A 197 24.65 5.45 22.07
CA GLY A 197 23.98 6.40 21.16
C GLY A 197 24.91 7.00 20.11
N ASP A 198 26.19 7.23 20.44
CA ASP A 198 27.21 7.71 19.50
C ASP A 198 27.96 6.59 18.76
N GLY A 199 27.62 5.32 19.07
CA GLY A 199 28.21 4.11 18.50
C GLY A 199 29.65 3.81 18.93
N LYS A 200 30.28 4.59 19.82
CA LYS A 200 31.69 4.39 20.21
C LYS A 200 31.92 3.22 21.16
N ILE A 201 30.88 2.83 21.89
CA ILE A 201 30.88 1.66 22.78
C ILE A 201 29.92 0.62 22.19
N ALA A 202 30.39 -0.62 22.08
CA ALA A 202 29.61 -1.77 21.68
C ALA A 202 29.63 -2.84 22.78
N GLY A 203 28.50 -3.49 22.99
CA GLY A 203 28.32 -4.56 23.97
C GLY A 203 27.78 -5.83 23.32
N GLY A 204 28.16 -6.96 23.88
CA GLY A 204 27.63 -8.25 23.47
C GLY A 204 28.32 -9.38 24.22
N PHE A 205 28.68 -10.42 23.49
CA PHE A 205 29.38 -11.57 24.06
C PHE A 205 30.37 -12.19 23.08
N PHE A 206 31.26 -13.02 23.61
CA PHE A 206 32.08 -13.93 22.85
C PHE A 206 32.12 -15.32 23.51
N VAL A 207 32.42 -16.33 22.72
CA VAL A 207 32.56 -17.74 23.11
C VAL A 207 33.96 -18.18 22.69
N SER A 208 34.74 -18.65 23.66
CA SER A 208 36.12 -19.09 23.42
C SER A 208 36.40 -20.44 24.07
N LYS A 209 37.31 -21.21 23.45
CA LYS A 209 37.82 -22.48 24.01
C LYS A 209 38.50 -22.27 25.37
N LYS A 210 39.10 -21.09 25.59
CA LYS A 210 39.74 -20.71 26.86
C LYS A 210 38.78 -20.79 28.05
N PHE A 211 37.49 -20.62 27.80
CA PHE A 211 36.44 -20.59 28.81
C PHE A 211 35.48 -21.77 28.66
N ASN A 212 35.98 -22.94 28.23
CA ASN A 212 35.16 -24.15 28.02
C ASN A 212 33.95 -23.92 27.11
N ASN A 213 34.08 -23.05 26.10
CA ASN A 213 33.02 -22.66 25.17
C ASN A 213 31.79 -22.04 25.85
N LYS A 214 31.95 -21.39 26.99
CA LYS A 214 30.91 -20.55 27.60
C LYS A 214 30.94 -19.14 27.03
N SER A 215 29.77 -18.49 26.97
CA SER A 215 29.69 -17.09 26.55
C SER A 215 30.15 -16.17 27.67
N HIS A 216 30.92 -15.15 27.32
CA HIS A 216 31.40 -14.12 28.23
C HIS A 216 30.92 -12.76 27.74
N ALA A 217 30.28 -12.02 28.64
CA ALA A 217 29.88 -10.64 28.42
C ALA A 217 31.09 -9.78 28.06
N MET A 218 30.98 -8.97 27.00
CA MET A 218 32.10 -8.22 26.46
C MET A 218 31.69 -6.81 26.07
N ILE A 219 32.59 -5.85 26.31
CA ILE A 219 32.49 -4.50 25.79
C ILE A 219 33.71 -4.17 24.92
N TRP A 220 33.44 -3.65 23.73
CA TRP A 220 34.44 -3.11 22.81
C TRP A 220 34.39 -1.57 22.83
N SER A 221 35.53 -0.94 23.04
CA SER A 221 35.65 0.52 23.22
C SER A 221 36.98 1.07 22.71
N GLY A 222 37.21 2.38 22.91
CA GLY A 222 38.42 3.05 22.46
C GLY A 222 38.44 3.31 20.95
N LYS A 223 39.59 3.76 20.44
CA LYS A 223 39.73 4.09 19.01
C LYS A 223 39.54 2.82 18.17
N ASN A 224 38.59 2.87 17.24
CA ASN A 224 38.21 1.73 16.39
C ASN A 224 37.83 0.47 17.19
N TRP A 225 37.22 0.63 18.37
CA TRP A 225 36.76 -0.48 19.22
C TRP A 225 37.87 -1.48 19.59
N ALA A 226 39.13 -1.04 19.65
CA ALA A 226 40.28 -1.90 19.87
C ALA A 226 40.44 -2.38 21.33
N ASN A 227 39.84 -1.68 22.30
CA ASN A 227 39.91 -2.07 23.70
C ASN A 227 38.79 -3.07 23.99
N LYS A 228 39.18 -4.29 24.39
CA LYS A 228 38.26 -5.35 24.82
C LYS A 228 38.20 -5.41 26.33
N THR A 229 37.00 -5.30 26.90
CA THR A 229 36.76 -5.44 28.34
C THR A 229 35.88 -6.66 28.58
N ASP A 230 36.48 -7.74 29.08
CA ASP A 230 35.73 -8.94 29.49
C ASP A 230 34.99 -8.65 30.81
N LEU A 231 33.67 -8.69 30.75
CA LEU A 231 32.77 -8.50 31.88
C LEU A 231 32.27 -9.82 32.47
N GLY A 232 32.71 -10.93 31.89
CA GLY A 232 32.26 -12.28 32.15
C GLY A 232 32.14 -12.61 33.64
N ILE A 233 31.16 -13.45 33.94
CA ILE A 233 30.93 -13.94 35.30
C ILE A 233 31.50 -15.36 35.37
N ILE A 234 32.60 -15.50 36.08
CA ILE A 234 33.25 -16.80 36.29
C ILE A 234 32.92 -17.26 37.71
N ASN A 235 32.36 -18.46 37.83
CA ASN A 235 32.27 -19.18 39.09
C ASN A 235 33.32 -20.31 39.09
N VAL A 236 34.06 -20.41 40.20
CA VAL A 236 35.21 -21.31 40.36
C VAL A 236 34.81 -22.78 40.26
N ASP A 237 33.57 -23.11 40.63
CA ASP A 237 33.06 -24.48 40.64
C ASP A 237 32.36 -24.85 39.32
N HIS A 238 31.69 -23.89 38.66
CA HIS A 238 30.95 -24.11 37.42
C HIS A 238 30.99 -22.88 36.50
N PRO A 239 31.49 -22.96 35.26
CA PRO A 239 31.55 -21.80 34.39
C PRO A 239 30.14 -21.38 33.90
N ILE A 240 29.86 -20.08 33.96
CA ILE A 240 28.54 -19.46 33.72
C ILE A 240 28.58 -18.75 32.35
N ASN A 241 27.49 -18.82 31.60
CA ASN A 241 27.28 -18.01 30.40
C ASN A 241 26.90 -16.58 30.78
N SER A 242 27.44 -15.58 30.10
CA SER A 242 27.05 -14.18 30.31
C SER A 242 27.08 -13.40 29.00
N GLU A 243 26.23 -12.39 28.91
CA GLU A 243 26.15 -11.50 27.75
C GLU A 243 25.71 -10.09 28.14
N VAL A 244 26.12 -9.10 27.33
CA VAL A 244 25.58 -7.73 27.40
C VAL A 244 24.49 -7.57 26.36
N SER A 245 23.26 -7.33 26.80
CA SER A 245 22.09 -7.20 25.94
C SER A 245 21.77 -5.74 25.58
N VAL A 246 22.04 -4.80 26.49
CA VAL A 246 21.69 -3.38 26.32
C VAL A 246 22.77 -2.46 26.90
N ILE A 247 23.01 -1.33 26.24
CA ILE A 247 23.94 -0.28 26.67
C ILE A 247 23.20 1.07 26.73
N SER A 248 23.49 1.89 27.76
CA SER A 248 22.96 3.25 27.88
C SER A 248 23.43 4.15 26.73
N ALA A 249 22.69 5.21 26.41
CA ALA A 249 23.03 6.09 25.30
C ALA A 249 24.42 6.74 25.45
N ASP A 250 24.86 7.00 26.68
CA ASP A 250 26.19 7.53 26.99
C ASP A 250 27.30 6.46 27.11
N GLY A 251 26.95 5.18 26.98
CA GLY A 251 27.85 4.04 27.06
C GLY A 251 28.33 3.68 28.46
N LYS A 252 27.97 4.41 29.53
CA LYS A 252 28.55 4.19 30.87
C LYS A 252 27.93 3.04 31.66
N VAL A 253 26.74 2.62 31.27
CA VAL A 253 26.01 1.53 31.91
C VAL A 253 25.72 0.47 30.86
N ALA A 254 25.98 -0.78 31.20
CA ALA A 254 25.63 -1.94 30.40
C ALA A 254 24.80 -2.89 31.25
N SER A 255 23.79 -3.50 30.66
CA SER A 255 22.98 -4.52 31.31
C SER A 255 22.89 -5.76 30.42
N GLY A 256 22.70 -6.90 31.05
CA GLY A 256 22.49 -8.15 30.38
C GLY A 256 22.22 -9.24 31.39
N SER A 257 22.61 -10.46 31.07
CA SER A 257 22.26 -11.62 31.87
C SER A 257 23.41 -12.59 32.05
N PHE A 258 23.25 -13.48 33.01
CA PHE A 258 24.07 -14.67 33.15
C PHE A 258 23.22 -15.90 33.49
N SER A 259 23.70 -17.08 33.07
CA SER A 259 23.05 -18.37 33.32
C SER A 259 24.05 -19.51 33.50
N SER A 260 23.76 -20.46 34.38
CA SER A 260 24.58 -21.66 34.55
C SER A 260 24.12 -22.82 33.69
N GLN A 261 22.83 -22.87 33.39
CA GLN A 261 22.18 -23.90 32.61
C GLN A 261 21.17 -23.26 31.64
N ILE A 262 20.27 -24.07 31.10
CA ILE A 262 19.21 -23.59 30.19
C ILE A 262 17.99 -23.27 31.06
N GLY A 263 17.52 -22.02 31.00
CA GLY A 263 16.30 -21.57 31.68
C GLY A 263 16.50 -20.87 33.04
N ASP A 264 17.74 -20.63 33.47
CA ASP A 264 18.10 -19.83 34.66
C ASP A 264 18.76 -18.50 34.25
N THR A 265 17.95 -17.54 33.82
CA THR A 265 18.44 -16.21 33.42
C THR A 265 18.46 -15.28 34.62
N HIS A 266 19.61 -14.65 34.90
CA HIS A 266 19.77 -13.69 35.99
C HIS A 266 20.33 -12.37 35.49
N ALA A 267 19.66 -11.26 35.78
CA ALA A 267 20.04 -9.95 35.31
C ALA A 267 21.21 -9.36 36.12
N VAL A 268 22.11 -8.69 35.40
CA VAL A 268 23.26 -7.99 35.96
C VAL A 268 23.47 -6.66 35.24
N ILE A 269 23.78 -5.62 36.01
CA ILE A 269 24.16 -4.31 35.51
C ILE A 269 25.64 -4.05 35.83
N TRP A 270 26.41 -3.75 34.78
CA TRP A 270 27.80 -3.33 34.86
C TRP A 270 27.93 -1.80 34.76
N SER A 271 28.72 -1.23 35.67
CA SER A 271 28.91 0.22 35.79
C SER A 271 30.27 0.58 36.41
N GLY A 272 30.52 1.87 36.61
CA GLY A 272 31.79 2.37 37.14
C GLY A 272 32.89 2.42 36.08
N GLU A 273 34.12 2.72 36.50
CA GLU A 273 35.25 2.78 35.57
C GLU A 273 35.50 1.40 34.94
N ASN A 274 35.59 1.38 33.61
CA ASN A 274 35.70 0.16 32.80
C ASN A 274 34.65 -0.91 33.14
N TRP A 275 33.43 -0.50 33.52
CA TRP A 275 32.31 -1.40 33.83
C TRP A 275 32.64 -2.47 34.91
N SER A 276 33.58 -2.14 35.81
CA SER A 276 34.10 -3.05 36.83
C SER A 276 33.12 -3.38 37.96
N THR A 277 32.11 -2.52 38.18
CA THR A 277 31.10 -2.71 39.23
C THR A 277 29.96 -3.56 38.71
N LYS A 278 29.75 -4.73 39.31
CA LYS A 278 28.66 -5.67 38.98
C LYS A 278 27.53 -5.54 40.02
N ASN A 279 26.32 -5.25 39.56
CA ASN A 279 25.12 -5.20 40.42
C ASN A 279 24.14 -6.27 39.94
N TYR A 280 23.86 -7.24 40.80
CA TYR A 280 22.89 -8.30 40.56
C TYR A 280 21.48 -7.80 40.92
N LEU A 281 20.50 -8.08 40.06
CA LEU A 281 19.14 -7.53 40.21
C LEU A 281 18.12 -8.48 40.85
N ASP A 282 18.56 -9.70 41.13
CA ASP A 282 17.88 -10.70 41.94
C ASP A 282 18.80 -11.19 43.07
N HIS A 283 18.40 -12.25 43.76
CA HIS A 283 19.18 -12.81 44.85
C HIS A 283 20.36 -13.68 44.39
N SER A 284 20.54 -13.87 43.07
CA SER A 284 21.70 -14.59 42.53
C SER A 284 22.95 -13.72 42.53
N SER A 285 24.09 -14.37 42.50
CA SER A 285 25.40 -13.76 42.36
C SER A 285 26.34 -14.71 41.64
N SER A 286 27.57 -14.26 41.33
CA SER A 286 28.59 -15.15 40.75
C SER A 286 28.83 -16.41 41.58
N ASN A 287 28.67 -16.34 42.90
CA ASN A 287 29.06 -17.43 43.81
C ASN A 287 27.85 -18.24 44.31
N ASN A 288 26.63 -17.74 44.10
CA ASN A 288 25.42 -18.39 44.58
C ASN A 288 24.27 -18.10 43.60
N ILE A 289 23.89 -19.10 42.81
CA ILE A 289 22.84 -19.00 41.79
C ILE A 289 21.55 -19.57 42.34
N ILE A 290 20.48 -18.78 42.32
CA ILE A 290 19.17 -19.18 42.81
C ILE A 290 18.32 -19.65 41.62
N LEU A 291 18.37 -20.95 41.32
CA LEU A 291 17.67 -21.58 40.18
C LEU A 291 16.13 -21.51 40.25
N SER A 292 15.57 -21.13 41.40
CA SER A 292 14.13 -20.93 41.59
C SER A 292 13.66 -19.54 41.19
N GLU A 293 14.57 -18.61 40.91
CA GLU A 293 14.27 -17.24 40.50
C GLU A 293 14.84 -16.98 39.10
N SER A 294 14.33 -15.96 38.42
CA SER A 294 14.94 -15.44 37.19
C SER A 294 14.71 -13.95 37.06
N SER A 295 15.59 -13.27 36.35
CA SER A 295 15.44 -11.85 36.04
C SER A 295 16.13 -11.49 34.73
N GLU A 296 15.56 -10.52 34.03
CA GLU A 296 16.11 -9.97 32.78
C GLU A 296 15.86 -8.47 32.72
N VAL A 297 16.78 -7.75 32.08
CA VAL A 297 16.63 -6.34 31.75
C VAL A 297 16.51 -6.21 30.24
N SER A 298 15.32 -5.84 29.79
CA SER A 298 14.99 -5.67 28.38
C SER A 298 15.29 -4.24 27.89
N SER A 299 15.31 -3.25 28.79
CA SER A 299 15.49 -1.85 28.43
C SER A 299 16.13 -1.00 29.54
N LEU A 300 16.85 0.05 29.13
CA LEU A 300 17.46 1.07 29.99
C LEU A 300 16.96 2.46 29.59
N SER A 301 16.83 3.37 30.57
CA SER A 301 16.74 4.81 30.25
C SER A 301 18.00 5.28 29.52
N ALA A 302 17.92 6.40 28.80
CA ALA A 302 19.05 6.92 28.02
C ALA A 302 20.30 7.17 28.87
N ASP A 303 20.11 7.57 30.14
CA ASP A 303 21.19 7.79 31.11
C ASP A 303 21.57 6.54 31.93
N GLY A 304 20.92 5.40 31.67
CA GLY A 304 21.13 4.12 32.35
C GLY A 304 20.62 4.04 33.78
N LYS A 305 20.06 5.10 34.37
CA LYS A 305 19.67 5.11 35.80
C LYS A 305 18.43 4.28 36.12
N ILE A 306 17.58 4.03 35.14
CA ILE A 306 16.38 3.20 35.26
C ILE A 306 16.57 1.98 34.36
N ALA A 307 16.29 0.80 34.92
CA ALA A 307 16.28 -0.46 34.18
C ALA A 307 14.88 -1.08 34.26
N GLY A 308 14.40 -1.63 33.14
CA GLY A 308 13.11 -2.29 33.05
C GLY A 308 13.21 -3.65 32.37
N GLY A 309 12.42 -4.60 32.88
CA GLY A 309 12.34 -5.96 32.35
C GLY A 309 11.38 -6.80 33.19
N PHE A 310 11.81 -7.99 33.60
CA PHE A 310 11.02 -8.83 34.49
C PHE A 310 11.85 -9.42 35.63
N TYR A 311 11.15 -9.74 36.72
CA TYR A 311 11.63 -10.59 37.80
C TYR A 311 10.61 -11.71 38.03
N ALA A 312 11.07 -12.94 38.14
CA ALA A 312 10.28 -14.09 38.51
C ALA A 312 10.81 -14.69 39.81
N SER A 313 9.90 -14.95 40.74
CA SER A 313 10.21 -15.57 42.03
C SER A 313 10.11 -17.09 41.94
N GLN A 314 9.99 -17.77 43.07
CA GLN A 314 9.78 -19.23 43.14
C GLN A 314 8.56 -19.74 42.34
N ASP A 315 7.59 -18.87 42.05
CA ASP A 315 6.44 -19.18 41.20
C ASP A 315 6.79 -19.25 39.69
N LYS A 316 7.98 -18.79 39.29
CA LYS A 316 8.47 -18.73 37.91
C LYS A 316 7.57 -17.95 36.96
N ILE A 317 6.74 -17.06 37.49
CA ILE A 317 5.89 -16.18 36.69
C ILE A 317 6.60 -14.84 36.55
N HIS A 318 6.78 -14.37 35.32
CA HIS A 318 7.38 -13.06 35.07
C HIS A 318 6.48 -11.96 35.65
N ARG A 319 7.08 -11.07 36.41
CA ARG A 319 6.49 -9.82 36.89
C ARG A 319 7.24 -8.64 36.31
N ALA A 320 6.52 -7.77 35.62
CA ALA A 320 7.05 -6.53 35.07
C ALA A 320 7.72 -5.75 36.19
N THR A 321 9.02 -5.47 36.04
CA THR A 321 9.83 -4.93 37.13
C THR A 321 10.67 -3.76 36.66
N ILE A 322 10.75 -2.72 37.51
CA ILE A 322 11.66 -1.59 37.36
C ILE A 322 12.68 -1.59 38.49
N TRP A 323 13.95 -1.41 38.14
CA TRP A 323 15.03 -1.16 39.10
C TRP A 323 15.55 0.27 38.97
N TYR A 324 15.74 0.95 40.10
CA TYR A 324 16.13 2.35 40.16
C TYR A 324 16.87 2.71 41.46
N GLY A 325 17.37 3.95 41.52
CA GLY A 325 18.13 4.46 42.66
C GLY A 325 19.62 4.14 42.57
N GLU A 326 20.36 4.45 43.63
CA GLU A 326 21.80 4.16 43.66
C GLU A 326 22.04 2.66 43.50
N LYS A 327 22.88 2.29 42.54
CA LYS A 327 23.18 0.88 42.22
C LYS A 327 21.94 0.03 41.95
N TRP A 328 20.84 0.63 41.47
CA TRP A 328 19.58 -0.06 41.16
C TRP A 328 19.01 -0.85 42.36
N SER A 329 19.28 -0.39 43.58
CA SER A 329 18.93 -1.10 44.82
C SER A 329 17.42 -1.12 45.10
N ASN A 330 16.66 -0.20 44.50
CA ASN A 330 15.22 -0.18 44.65
C ASN A 330 14.57 -0.95 43.49
N LYS A 331 13.63 -1.81 43.83
CA LYS A 331 12.88 -2.65 42.90
C LYS A 331 11.39 -2.38 43.04
N VAL A 332 10.69 -2.22 41.93
CA VAL A 332 9.23 -2.02 41.88
C VAL A 332 8.63 -3.12 41.01
N ASP A 333 7.79 -3.96 41.62
CA ASP A 333 6.88 -4.83 40.87
C ASP A 333 5.73 -3.96 40.37
N LEU A 334 5.56 -3.90 39.05
CA LEU A 334 4.53 -3.11 38.42
C LEU A 334 3.15 -3.78 38.50
N GLY A 335 3.10 -5.07 38.78
CA GLY A 335 1.88 -5.89 38.83
C GLY A 335 1.19 -6.04 37.47
N THR A 336 0.08 -6.76 37.47
CA THR A 336 -0.70 -6.99 36.24
C THR A 336 -1.94 -6.08 36.12
N LEU A 337 -2.69 -6.24 35.03
CA LEU A 337 -4.03 -5.67 34.86
C LEU A 337 -5.13 -6.47 35.58
N ARG A 338 -4.79 -7.60 36.22
CA ARG A 338 -5.73 -8.35 37.06
C ARG A 338 -6.10 -7.59 38.31
N LYS A 339 -7.29 -7.85 38.84
CA LYS A 339 -7.74 -7.25 40.11
C LYS A 339 -6.87 -7.61 41.30
N ASP A 340 -6.33 -8.82 41.31
CA ASP A 340 -5.44 -9.31 42.36
C ASP A 340 -3.95 -9.02 42.08
N LEU A 341 -3.66 -8.33 40.97
CA LEU A 341 -2.32 -8.02 40.47
C LEU A 341 -1.44 -9.25 40.17
N SER A 342 -2.02 -10.46 40.13
CA SER A 342 -1.31 -11.71 39.86
C SER A 342 -1.17 -11.98 38.36
N GLY A 343 -0.39 -13.00 37.99
CA GLY A 343 -0.23 -13.43 36.60
C GLY A 343 0.98 -12.83 35.88
N PHE A 344 1.06 -13.05 34.58
CA PHE A 344 2.22 -12.67 33.78
C PHE A 344 2.24 -11.18 33.48
N SER A 345 3.41 -10.56 33.57
CA SER A 345 3.66 -9.21 33.03
C SER A 345 5.14 -9.03 32.75
N GLU A 346 5.46 -8.20 31.76
CA GLU A 346 6.84 -7.92 31.37
C GLU A 346 6.97 -6.50 30.80
N VAL A 347 8.12 -5.85 31.07
CA VAL A 347 8.50 -4.58 30.46
C VAL A 347 9.42 -4.87 29.28
N PHE A 348 9.06 -4.42 28.09
CA PHE A 348 9.92 -4.55 26.90
C PHE A 348 10.66 -3.25 26.57
N THR A 349 10.12 -2.10 26.97
CA THR A 349 10.68 -0.80 26.57
C THR A 349 10.45 0.29 27.62
N LEU A 350 11.35 1.26 27.65
CA LEU A 350 11.26 2.47 28.48
C LEU A 350 11.26 3.72 27.59
N SER A 351 10.63 4.80 28.07
CA SER A 351 10.91 6.13 27.53
C SER A 351 12.36 6.52 27.82
N ASP A 352 12.94 7.41 27.01
CA ASP A 352 14.32 7.87 27.17
C ASP A 352 14.62 8.42 28.58
N ASP A 353 13.63 9.07 29.21
CA ASP A 353 13.72 9.60 30.57
C ASP A 353 13.36 8.60 31.68
N GLY A 354 12.99 7.37 31.30
CA GLY A 354 12.58 6.29 32.18
C GLY A 354 11.22 6.48 32.87
N LYS A 355 10.49 7.57 32.63
CA LYS A 355 9.21 7.84 33.35
C LYS A 355 8.04 6.99 32.89
N MET A 356 8.14 6.37 31.71
CA MET A 356 7.14 5.47 31.17
C MET A 356 7.78 4.12 30.87
N ALA A 357 7.05 3.05 31.16
CA ALA A 357 7.39 1.69 30.80
C ALA A 357 6.28 1.10 29.94
N GLY A 358 6.66 0.34 28.93
CA GLY A 358 5.74 -0.31 27.99
C GLY A 358 6.04 -1.80 27.90
N GLY A 359 4.99 -2.60 27.81
CA GLY A 359 5.11 -4.04 27.62
C GLY A 359 3.75 -4.72 27.56
N GLU A 360 3.62 -5.86 28.21
CA GLU A 360 2.39 -6.65 28.22
C GLU A 360 1.98 -7.10 29.63
N SER A 361 0.68 -7.39 29.80
CA SER A 361 0.13 -7.77 31.08
C SER A 361 -1.07 -8.71 30.96
N SER A 362 -1.12 -9.73 31.82
CA SER A 362 -2.29 -10.61 31.95
C SER A 362 -3.52 -9.85 32.41
N ILE A 363 -4.68 -10.27 31.89
CA ILE A 363 -5.99 -9.74 32.25
C ILE A 363 -6.80 -10.75 33.07
N ASP A 364 -7.89 -10.26 33.69
CA ASP A 364 -8.87 -11.10 34.38
C ASP A 364 -9.63 -11.98 33.38
N GLY A 365 -9.94 -13.22 33.78
CA GLY A 365 -10.87 -14.10 33.05
C GLY A 365 -10.29 -14.83 31.84
N ASN A 366 -9.04 -14.56 31.46
CA ASN A 366 -8.34 -15.32 30.41
C ASN A 366 -6.82 -15.35 30.65
N ASP A 367 -6.29 -16.50 31.08
CA ASP A 367 -4.86 -16.68 31.34
C ASP A 367 -3.98 -16.67 30.08
N ALA A 368 -4.56 -16.90 28.90
CA ALA A 368 -3.83 -16.92 27.64
C ALA A 368 -3.76 -15.55 26.95
N ALA A 369 -4.54 -14.57 27.40
CA ALA A 369 -4.59 -13.23 26.83
C ALA A 369 -3.67 -12.27 27.60
N THR A 370 -2.97 -11.43 26.84
CA THR A 370 -2.15 -10.33 27.37
C THR A 370 -2.51 -9.05 26.64
N HIS A 371 -2.70 -7.98 27.40
CA HIS A 371 -2.97 -6.67 26.84
C HIS A 371 -1.69 -5.84 26.82
N ALA A 372 -1.55 -5.04 25.77
CA ALA A 372 -0.53 -4.02 25.69
C ALA A 372 -0.74 -3.05 26.86
N THR A 373 0.30 -2.82 27.65
CA THR A 373 0.19 -2.07 28.91
C THR A 373 1.27 -1.00 28.98
N ILE A 374 0.87 0.17 29.48
CA ILE A 374 1.80 1.26 29.80
C ILE A 374 1.71 1.57 31.29
N TRP A 375 2.87 1.57 31.96
CA TRP A 375 3.00 2.01 33.35
C TRP A 375 3.64 3.39 33.40
N TYR A 376 3.09 4.27 34.24
CA TYR A 376 3.49 5.69 34.30
C TYR A 376 3.17 6.33 35.65
N GLY A 377 3.59 7.58 35.82
CA GLY A 377 3.38 8.35 37.05
C GLY A 377 4.48 8.09 38.09
N GLU A 378 4.28 8.60 39.30
CA GLU A 378 5.25 8.41 40.38
C GLU A 378 5.42 6.92 40.68
N LYS A 379 6.67 6.44 40.62
CA LYS A 379 7.02 5.02 40.77
C LYS A 379 6.20 4.09 39.88
N TRP A 380 5.78 4.55 38.69
CA TRP A 380 5.01 3.78 37.71
C TRP A 380 3.71 3.16 38.28
N ALA A 381 3.12 3.79 39.30
CA ALA A 381 1.95 3.27 40.00
C ALA A 381 0.68 3.23 39.13
N ASN A 382 0.59 4.09 38.11
CA ASN A 382 -0.56 4.16 37.22
C ASN A 382 -0.37 3.24 36.02
N LYS A 383 -1.47 2.67 35.53
CA LYS A 383 -1.51 1.77 34.38
C LYS A 383 -2.49 2.28 33.33
N ILE A 384 -2.16 2.10 32.06
CA ILE A 384 -3.08 2.21 30.92
C ILE A 384 -3.21 0.80 30.33
N ASP A 385 -4.42 0.25 30.38
CA ASP A 385 -4.78 -0.90 29.55
C ASP A 385 -5.03 -0.39 28.13
N VAL A 386 -4.09 -0.66 27.23
CA VAL A 386 -4.21 -0.28 25.81
C VAL A 386 -5.13 -1.25 25.07
N GLY A 387 -5.26 -2.49 25.55
CA GLY A 387 -6.10 -3.53 24.95
C GLY A 387 -5.37 -4.40 23.92
N THR A 388 -6.14 -4.89 22.95
CA THR A 388 -5.69 -5.66 21.78
C THR A 388 -6.50 -5.24 20.55
N LEU A 389 -6.01 -5.54 19.35
CA LEU A 389 -6.72 -5.38 18.08
C LEU A 389 -7.78 -6.46 17.81
N LYS A 390 -7.90 -7.45 18.70
CA LYS A 390 -8.92 -8.48 18.59
C LYS A 390 -10.23 -7.95 19.19
N SER A 391 -11.31 -8.08 18.44
CA SER A 391 -12.62 -7.50 18.79
C SER A 391 -13.23 -8.05 20.08
N ASP A 392 -12.84 -9.27 20.48
CA ASP A 392 -13.27 -9.93 21.73
C ASP A 392 -12.31 -9.67 22.91
N PHE A 393 -11.26 -8.87 22.72
CA PHE A 393 -10.20 -8.59 23.70
C PHE A 393 -9.45 -9.84 24.20
N SER A 394 -9.52 -10.97 23.47
CA SER A 394 -8.84 -12.21 23.84
C SER A 394 -7.42 -12.34 23.28
N GLY A 395 -6.94 -11.32 22.56
CA GLY A 395 -5.67 -11.35 21.84
C GLY A 395 -4.44 -11.27 22.76
N LYS A 396 -3.26 -11.36 22.14
CA LYS A 396 -2.00 -10.93 22.76
C LYS A 396 -1.57 -9.62 22.12
N ALA A 397 -1.14 -8.67 22.94
CA ALA A 397 -0.62 -7.39 22.49
C ALA A 397 0.48 -6.88 23.42
N GLU A 398 1.44 -6.18 22.84
CA GLU A 398 2.62 -5.66 23.54
C GLU A 398 3.03 -4.29 23.01
N ILE A 399 3.53 -3.43 23.91
CA ILE A 399 4.20 -2.17 23.55
C ILE A 399 5.69 -2.44 23.36
N LEU A 400 6.22 -2.02 22.22
CA LEU A 400 7.60 -2.29 21.80
C LEU A 400 8.49 -1.05 21.74
N GLY A 401 7.89 0.13 21.63
CA GLY A 401 8.69 1.36 21.59
C GLY A 401 7.88 2.60 21.90
N PHE A 402 8.58 3.60 22.43
CA PHE A 402 8.09 4.96 22.60
C PHE A 402 8.76 5.88 21.58
N ALA A 403 8.03 6.92 21.18
CA ALA A 403 8.66 8.05 20.50
C ALA A 403 9.63 8.76 21.46
N HIS A 404 10.73 9.29 20.95
CA HIS A 404 11.73 10.01 21.74
C HIS A 404 11.14 11.18 22.55
N ASP A 405 10.08 11.81 22.03
CA ASP A 405 9.38 12.90 22.70
C ASP A 405 8.35 12.44 23.77
N GLY A 406 8.19 11.12 23.95
CA GLY A 406 7.25 10.52 24.88
C GLY A 406 5.78 10.73 24.53
N THR A 407 5.46 11.21 23.32
CA THR A 407 4.07 11.57 22.96
C THR A 407 3.28 10.43 22.31
N SER A 408 3.96 9.36 21.91
CA SER A 408 3.37 8.26 21.17
C SER A 408 4.08 6.95 21.50
N ALA A 409 3.40 5.82 21.26
CA ALA A 409 3.99 4.49 21.36
C ALA A 409 3.54 3.61 20.19
N ILE A 410 4.33 2.58 19.94
CA ILE A 410 4.05 1.56 18.94
C ILE A 410 4.13 0.18 19.58
N GLY A 411 3.39 -0.75 19.00
CA GLY A 411 3.35 -2.12 19.46
C GLY A 411 2.83 -3.06 18.38
N LYS A 412 2.66 -4.31 18.74
CA LYS A 412 2.01 -5.31 17.90
C LYS A 412 0.89 -6.01 18.66
N SER A 413 -0.14 -6.42 17.95
CA SER A 413 -1.26 -7.15 18.51
C SER A 413 -1.77 -8.18 17.52
N ILE A 414 -2.21 -9.32 18.03
CA ILE A 414 -3.02 -10.26 17.25
C ILE A 414 -4.35 -9.58 16.88
N SER A 415 -4.71 -9.64 15.61
CA SER A 415 -5.98 -9.12 15.06
C SER A 415 -7.02 -10.25 14.94
N ASP A 416 -8.26 -9.90 14.57
CA ASP A 416 -9.33 -10.88 14.29
C ASP A 416 -8.98 -11.87 13.17
N ASP A 417 -8.06 -11.51 12.26
CA ASP A 417 -7.57 -12.40 11.20
C ASP A 417 -6.49 -13.39 11.68
N LEU A 418 -6.21 -13.42 12.99
CA LEU A 418 -5.20 -14.23 13.67
C LEU A 418 -3.76 -13.93 13.28
N LYS A 419 -3.49 -12.78 12.65
CA LYS A 419 -2.12 -12.29 12.37
C LYS A 419 -1.72 -11.18 13.32
N GLU A 420 -0.42 -11.01 13.49
CA GLU A 420 0.13 -9.86 14.21
C GLU A 420 0.07 -8.62 13.32
N HIS A 421 -0.64 -7.59 13.78
CA HIS A 421 -0.69 -6.28 13.16
C HIS A 421 0.06 -5.27 14.05
N PRO A 422 0.90 -4.40 13.46
CA PRO A 422 1.43 -3.25 14.17
C PRO A 422 0.32 -2.24 14.43
N PHE A 423 0.35 -1.64 15.63
CA PHE A 423 -0.55 -0.55 15.98
C PHE A 423 0.24 0.69 16.44
N PHE A 424 -0.42 1.83 16.32
CA PHE A 424 0.05 3.12 16.82
C PHE A 424 -0.89 3.64 17.90
N ILE A 425 -0.33 4.26 18.94
CA ILE A 425 -1.10 5.01 19.93
C ILE A 425 -0.51 6.39 20.17
N ARG A 426 -1.39 7.38 20.35
CA ARG A 426 -1.01 8.70 20.82
C ARG A 426 -1.24 8.78 22.32
N LEU A 427 -0.19 9.13 23.06
CA LEU A 427 -0.25 9.23 24.50
C LEU A 427 -0.88 10.57 24.89
N PRO A 428 -1.79 10.60 25.88
CA PRO A 428 -2.36 11.85 26.37
C PRO A 428 -1.23 12.73 26.92
N ARG A 429 -1.14 13.99 26.46
CA ARG A 429 -0.21 14.97 27.04
C ARG A 429 -0.56 15.14 28.52
N GLN A 430 0.34 14.72 29.41
CA GLN A 430 0.26 15.17 30.79
C GLN A 430 0.60 16.66 30.83
N GLU A 431 -0.39 17.49 31.11
CA GLU A 431 -0.15 18.88 31.53
C GLU A 431 0.64 18.87 32.83
N THR A 432 1.96 18.97 32.73
CA THR A 432 2.82 19.28 33.87
C THR A 432 2.72 20.79 34.13
N GLN A 433 1.63 21.23 34.74
CA GLN A 433 1.58 22.52 35.43
C GLN A 433 1.23 22.28 36.90
N VAL A 434 2.27 22.37 37.73
CA VAL A 434 2.14 22.63 39.16
C VAL A 434 1.58 24.04 39.31
N SER A 435 0.25 24.17 39.34
CA SER A 435 -0.39 25.35 39.92
C SER A 435 -0.56 25.10 41.41
N THR A 436 0.41 25.56 42.19
CA THR A 436 0.26 25.75 43.64
C THR A 436 -0.88 26.72 43.89
N ASN A 437 -2.06 26.19 44.24
CA ASN A 437 -3.03 26.94 45.02
C ASN A 437 -3.36 26.15 46.29
N THR A 438 -2.62 26.52 47.32
CA THR A 438 -2.89 26.20 48.72
C THR A 438 -4.19 26.88 49.14
N ALA A 439 -5.28 26.13 49.35
CA ALA A 439 -6.31 26.48 50.33
C ALA A 439 -7.31 25.34 50.54
N LEU A 440 -7.35 24.88 51.79
CA LEU A 440 -8.48 24.25 52.50
C LEU A 440 -8.88 22.82 52.07
N LEU A 441 -8.38 21.83 52.81
CA LEU A 441 -9.19 21.08 53.77
C LEU A 441 -8.30 20.40 54.81
N LYS A 442 -8.77 20.43 56.06
CA LYS A 442 -8.07 20.02 57.28
C LYS A 442 -8.03 18.48 57.41
N SER A 443 -6.96 18.04 58.07
CA SER A 443 -6.77 16.84 58.90
C SER A 443 -7.78 15.69 58.79
N GLU A 444 -7.27 14.50 58.51
CA GLU A 444 -7.34 13.38 59.45
C GLU A 444 -6.19 12.39 59.18
N THR A 445 -5.39 12.16 60.20
CA THR A 445 -4.35 11.13 60.27
C THR A 445 -4.99 9.77 60.57
N SER A 446 -4.77 8.79 59.69
CA SER A 446 -4.73 7.38 60.07
C SER A 446 -3.86 6.60 59.08
N HIS A 447 -2.85 5.91 59.61
CA HIS A 447 -2.02 4.96 58.90
C HIS A 447 -2.86 3.81 58.30
N SER A 448 -2.84 3.64 56.98
CA SER A 448 -3.00 2.32 56.35
C SER A 448 -2.36 2.31 54.96
N SER A 449 -1.48 1.35 54.73
CA SER A 449 -1.01 0.94 53.42
C SER A 449 -2.17 0.40 52.58
N GLU A 450 -2.64 1.18 51.61
CA GLU A 450 -3.64 0.76 50.61
C GLU A 450 -3.01 0.75 49.20
N PRO A 451 -3.27 -0.30 48.38
CA PRO A 451 -2.70 -0.44 47.05
C PRO A 451 -3.42 0.43 46.01
N ALA A 452 -2.72 0.64 44.89
CA ALA A 452 -3.06 1.52 43.78
C ALA A 452 -4.53 1.45 43.31
N THR A 453 -5.19 2.60 43.27
CA THR A 453 -6.50 2.77 42.66
C THR A 453 -6.40 2.67 41.13
N ASN A 454 -7.02 1.64 40.55
CA ASN A 454 -7.24 1.51 39.11
C ASN A 454 -8.15 2.66 38.59
N THR A 455 -7.56 3.75 38.12
CA THR A 455 -8.27 4.65 37.20
C THR A 455 -8.39 3.96 35.85
N SER A 456 -9.43 3.13 35.68
CA SER A 456 -9.82 2.64 34.36
C SER A 456 -10.35 3.83 33.56
N PHE A 457 -9.55 4.36 32.63
CA PHE A 457 -10.12 5.10 31.53
C PHE A 457 -10.94 4.12 30.70
N LYS A 458 -12.24 4.06 30.97
CA LYS A 458 -13.20 3.35 30.13
C LYS A 458 -13.46 4.22 28.89
N THR A 459 -12.45 4.40 28.05
CA THR A 459 -12.58 5.13 26.79
C THR A 459 -13.18 4.21 25.74
N SER A 460 -14.41 4.54 25.33
CA SER A 460 -15.21 3.90 24.27
C SER A 460 -14.63 4.10 22.85
N SER A 461 -13.33 4.31 22.71
CA SER A 461 -12.60 4.38 21.45
C SER A 461 -11.31 3.61 21.65
N SER A 462 -11.05 2.60 20.81
CA SER A 462 -9.76 1.92 20.74
C SER A 462 -8.63 2.97 20.79
N LEU A 463 -7.79 2.94 21.82
CA LEU A 463 -6.60 3.79 21.88
C LEU A 463 -5.65 3.45 20.72
N MET A 464 -5.76 2.22 20.21
CA MET A 464 -5.00 1.66 19.09
C MET A 464 -5.56 2.08 17.73
N VAL A 465 -4.65 2.48 16.85
CA VAL A 465 -4.87 2.58 15.41
C VAL A 465 -4.11 1.43 14.74
N ASP A 466 -4.84 0.52 14.09
CA ASP A 466 -4.27 -0.59 13.30
C ASP A 466 -3.65 -0.05 12.02
N LEU A 467 -2.32 -0.15 11.91
CA LEU A 467 -1.57 0.40 10.78
C LEU A 467 -1.72 -0.46 9.52
N THR A 468 -1.92 -1.77 9.64
CA THR A 468 -2.15 -2.68 8.49
C THR A 468 -3.50 -2.40 7.85
N ASN A 469 -4.55 -2.31 8.66
CA ASN A 469 -5.88 -1.95 8.18
C ASN A 469 -5.91 -0.51 7.65
N THR A 470 -5.21 0.42 8.31
CA THR A 470 -5.08 1.80 7.80
C THR A 470 -4.45 1.81 6.40
N ASN A 471 -3.34 1.11 6.18
CA ASN A 471 -2.72 1.01 4.84
C ASN A 471 -3.68 0.41 3.79
N SER A 472 -4.44 -0.62 4.17
CA SER A 472 -5.44 -1.23 3.29
C SER A 472 -6.52 -0.21 2.86
N THR A 473 -6.96 0.66 3.78
CA THR A 473 -7.91 1.74 3.44
C THR A 473 -7.30 2.81 2.52
N LEU A 474 -5.98 3.05 2.60
CA LEU A 474 -5.28 3.96 1.69
C LEU A 474 -5.20 3.41 0.27
N ASP A 475 -4.97 2.10 0.12
CA ASP A 475 -4.99 1.43 -1.18
C ASP A 475 -6.39 1.44 -1.82
N GLU A 476 -7.44 1.26 -1.02
CA GLU A 476 -8.83 1.39 -1.48
C GLU A 476 -9.11 2.81 -2.00
N ILE A 477 -8.71 3.84 -1.26
CA ILE A 477 -8.86 5.26 -1.67
C ILE A 477 -8.09 5.56 -2.96
N ALA A 478 -6.87 5.03 -3.09
CA ALA A 478 -6.08 5.19 -4.30
C ALA A 478 -6.77 4.52 -5.50
N SER A 479 -7.26 3.28 -5.33
CA SER A 479 -7.98 2.53 -6.37
C SER A 479 -9.27 3.24 -6.82
N ASP A 480 -10.05 3.76 -5.88
CA ASP A 480 -11.27 4.52 -6.14
C ASP A 480 -10.96 5.82 -6.89
N THR A 481 -9.92 6.54 -6.45
CA THR A 481 -9.46 7.77 -7.12
C THR A 481 -8.97 7.48 -8.55
N PHE A 482 -8.24 6.39 -8.77
CA PHE A 482 -7.80 5.97 -10.09
C PHE A 482 -8.97 5.62 -11.00
N SER A 483 -9.99 4.95 -10.46
CA SER A 483 -11.23 4.65 -11.19
C SER A 483 -11.99 5.93 -11.55
N LEU A 484 -12.00 6.92 -10.65
CA LEU A 484 -12.62 8.22 -10.88
C LEU A 484 -11.91 9.04 -11.97
N ILE A 485 -10.57 9.11 -11.95
CA ILE A 485 -9.77 9.74 -13.01
C ILE A 485 -10.06 9.10 -14.37
N LYS A 486 -10.16 7.77 -14.43
CA LYS A 486 -10.52 7.04 -15.67
C LYS A 486 -11.95 7.35 -16.12
N SER A 487 -12.90 7.46 -15.18
CA SER A 487 -14.27 7.86 -15.48
C SER A 487 -14.33 9.28 -16.07
N GLN A 488 -13.58 10.22 -15.49
CA GLN A 488 -13.48 11.60 -15.98
C GLN A 488 -12.94 11.68 -17.40
N GLN A 489 -11.99 10.82 -17.77
CA GLN A 489 -11.51 10.72 -19.14
C GLN A 489 -12.62 10.39 -20.16
N HIS A 490 -13.57 9.53 -19.77
CA HIS A 490 -14.74 9.24 -20.60
C HIS A 490 -15.70 10.43 -20.68
N ILE A 491 -15.87 11.18 -19.59
CA ILE A 491 -16.67 12.42 -19.60
C ILE A 491 -16.05 13.45 -20.56
N LEU A 492 -14.75 13.68 -20.48
CA LEU A 492 -14.03 14.59 -21.39
C LEU A 492 -14.16 14.16 -22.86
N THR A 493 -14.12 12.85 -23.13
CA THR A 493 -14.33 12.30 -24.48
C THR A 493 -15.77 12.54 -24.97
N ASN A 494 -16.77 12.43 -24.09
CA ASN A 494 -18.15 12.75 -24.44
C ASN A 494 -18.35 14.23 -24.73
N LEU A 495 -17.63 15.10 -24.02
CA LEU A 495 -17.64 16.55 -24.24
C LEU A 495 -16.97 16.99 -25.56
N GLN A 496 -16.33 16.07 -26.28
CA GLN A 496 -15.78 16.33 -27.61
C GLN A 496 -16.72 15.84 -28.73
N GLN A 497 -17.85 15.22 -28.37
CA GLN A 497 -18.83 14.76 -29.36
C GLN A 497 -19.68 15.94 -29.84
N GLY A 498 -20.06 15.86 -31.11
CA GLY A 498 -20.74 16.94 -31.80
C GLY A 498 -21.73 16.44 -32.83
N CYS A 499 -22.67 17.31 -33.19
CA CYS A 499 -23.51 17.15 -34.38
C CYS A 499 -22.94 17.99 -35.54
N VAL A 500 -23.30 17.58 -36.76
CA VAL A 500 -22.90 18.23 -38.00
C VAL A 500 -24.14 18.86 -38.65
N ALA A 501 -23.98 20.06 -39.19
CA ALA A 501 -25.03 20.86 -39.81
C ALA A 501 -24.53 21.49 -41.12
N ASN A 502 -25.41 21.64 -42.10
CA ASN A 502 -25.13 22.34 -43.37
C ASN A 502 -25.22 23.87 -43.17
N GLY A 503 -24.86 24.64 -44.20
CA GLY A 503 -24.85 26.10 -44.13
C GLY A 503 -26.17 26.68 -43.60
N ASN A 504 -26.07 27.61 -42.65
CA ASN A 504 -27.18 28.30 -42.02
C ASN A 504 -28.18 27.40 -41.26
N SER A 505 -27.79 26.17 -40.88
CA SER A 505 -28.62 25.28 -40.07
C SER A 505 -28.02 25.03 -38.69
N LEU A 506 -28.89 24.80 -37.71
CA LEU A 506 -28.50 24.46 -36.35
C LEU A 506 -28.75 22.97 -36.13
N CYS A 507 -27.83 22.29 -35.46
CA CYS A 507 -27.99 20.90 -35.07
C CYS A 507 -28.01 20.74 -33.56
N TRP A 508 -28.71 19.72 -33.10
CA TRP A 508 -28.73 19.33 -31.70
C TRP A 508 -28.59 17.83 -31.57
N LEU A 509 -27.96 17.40 -30.48
CA LEU A 509 -27.68 16.01 -30.16
C LEU A 509 -27.89 15.76 -28.68
N ILE A 510 -28.83 14.89 -28.35
CA ILE A 510 -29.05 14.38 -27.01
C ILE A 510 -28.53 12.95 -26.98
N ASN A 511 -27.53 12.67 -26.14
CA ASN A 511 -27.01 11.31 -25.99
C ASN A 511 -27.04 10.85 -24.52
N THR A 512 -27.24 9.55 -24.32
CA THR A 512 -27.20 8.90 -23.01
C THR A 512 -26.52 7.54 -23.12
N LYS A 513 -25.66 7.23 -22.15
CA LYS A 513 -24.84 6.02 -22.12
C LYS A 513 -25.09 5.23 -20.82
N PRO A 514 -26.27 4.63 -20.65
CA PRO A 514 -26.55 3.80 -19.48
C PRO A 514 -25.55 2.64 -19.38
N SER A 515 -24.96 2.45 -18.21
CA SER A 515 -24.12 1.29 -17.90
C SER A 515 -24.95 0.01 -17.73
N THR A 516 -26.23 0.15 -17.36
CA THR A 516 -27.24 -0.92 -17.30
C THR A 516 -28.61 -0.36 -17.70
N VAL A 517 -29.45 -1.18 -18.33
CA VAL A 517 -30.79 -0.79 -18.84
C VAL A 517 -31.74 -0.30 -17.72
N MET A 518 -31.38 -0.48 -16.44
CA MET A 518 -32.20 -0.16 -15.26
C MET A 518 -31.58 0.85 -14.28
N SER A 519 -30.52 1.58 -14.64
CA SER A 519 -29.98 2.62 -13.73
C SER A 519 -30.90 3.86 -13.71
N LYS A 520 -31.36 4.25 -12.51
CA LYS A 520 -32.35 5.34 -12.32
C LYS A 520 -31.83 6.75 -12.61
N ASP A 521 -30.50 6.95 -12.68
CA ASP A 521 -29.89 8.29 -12.72
C ASP A 521 -28.90 8.47 -13.87
N VAL A 522 -29.39 8.53 -15.11
CA VAL A 522 -28.58 8.85 -16.30
C VAL A 522 -29.02 10.19 -16.90
N LEU A 523 -28.17 11.22 -16.75
CA LEU A 523 -28.44 12.55 -17.30
C LEU A 523 -28.03 12.60 -18.79
N PRO A 524 -28.93 13.02 -19.70
CA PRO A 524 -28.57 13.18 -21.10
C PRO A 524 -27.56 14.32 -21.28
N THR A 525 -26.56 14.10 -22.13
CA THR A 525 -25.67 15.16 -22.59
C THR A 525 -26.28 15.84 -23.81
N VAL A 526 -26.44 17.17 -23.74
CA VAL A 526 -27.01 17.99 -24.83
C VAL A 526 -25.88 18.73 -25.53
N ASN A 527 -25.73 18.52 -26.83
CA ASN A 527 -24.75 19.18 -27.67
C ASN A 527 -25.49 20.03 -28.70
N ILE A 528 -24.94 21.20 -28.99
CA ILE A 528 -25.51 22.17 -29.94
C ILE A 528 -24.41 22.55 -30.92
N GLY A 529 -24.73 22.56 -32.22
CA GLY A 529 -23.81 22.97 -33.27
C GLY A 529 -24.49 23.84 -34.34
N TYR A 530 -23.68 24.59 -35.08
CA TYR A 530 -24.12 25.50 -36.13
C TYR A 530 -23.25 25.33 -37.38
N GLY A 531 -23.89 25.21 -38.54
CA GLY A 531 -23.23 25.13 -39.84
C GLY A 531 -22.94 26.52 -40.39
N LEU A 532 -21.66 26.91 -40.42
CA LEU A 532 -21.20 28.17 -41.01
C LEU A 532 -21.27 28.13 -42.54
N THR A 533 -21.00 26.96 -43.12
CA THR A 533 -21.07 26.68 -44.56
C THR A 533 -21.52 25.23 -44.75
N ASP A 534 -21.75 24.81 -46.00
CA ASP A 534 -22.04 23.41 -46.33
C ASP A 534 -20.86 22.44 -46.11
N VAL A 535 -19.71 22.95 -45.65
CA VAL A 535 -18.50 22.16 -45.40
C VAL A 535 -17.87 22.42 -44.03
N PHE A 536 -18.39 23.38 -43.26
CA PHE A 536 -17.86 23.75 -41.95
C PHE A 536 -18.97 23.94 -40.93
N SER A 537 -18.86 23.27 -39.80
CA SER A 537 -19.71 23.48 -38.63
C SER A 537 -18.86 23.60 -37.36
N PHE A 538 -19.39 24.27 -36.35
CA PHE A 538 -18.79 24.32 -35.02
C PHE A 538 -19.87 24.08 -33.98
N GLY A 539 -19.49 23.61 -32.80
CA GLY A 539 -20.45 23.41 -31.73
C GLY A 539 -19.79 23.28 -30.37
N GLY A 540 -20.66 23.15 -29.38
CA GLY A 540 -20.25 23.05 -27.99
C GLY A 540 -21.24 22.25 -27.16
N VAL A 541 -20.75 21.88 -25.99
CA VAL A 541 -21.46 21.08 -25.00
C VAL A 541 -21.06 21.54 -23.62
N ILE A 542 -22.05 21.63 -22.72
CA ILE A 542 -21.86 21.91 -21.31
C ILE A 542 -22.57 20.80 -20.53
N THR A 543 -21.91 20.29 -19.51
CA THR A 543 -22.45 19.26 -18.62
C THR A 543 -22.20 19.61 -17.16
N ARG A 544 -23.04 19.06 -16.28
CA ARG A 544 -22.81 19.01 -14.84
C ARG A 544 -22.80 17.54 -14.42
N PRO A 545 -21.84 17.09 -13.61
CA PRO A 545 -21.77 15.69 -13.19
C PRO A 545 -22.90 15.36 -12.20
N LEU A 546 -23.33 14.09 -12.20
CA LEU A 546 -24.23 13.51 -11.21
C LEU A 546 -23.47 12.62 -10.23
N GLN A 547 -24.01 12.51 -9.02
CA GLN A 547 -23.47 11.72 -7.92
C GLN A 547 -23.47 10.19 -8.18
N SER A 548 -24.20 9.72 -9.19
CA SER A 548 -24.46 8.28 -9.44
C SER A 548 -23.27 7.47 -9.98
N TYR A 549 -22.12 8.09 -10.28
CA TYR A 549 -20.93 7.43 -10.82
C TYR A 549 -19.70 7.44 -9.89
N LEU A 550 -19.86 7.90 -8.65
CA LEU A 550 -18.75 7.99 -7.69
C LEU A 550 -18.61 6.69 -6.88
N PRO A 551 -17.37 6.25 -6.60
CA PRO A 551 -17.12 5.31 -5.52
C PRO A 551 -17.68 5.83 -4.19
N LYS A 552 -17.97 4.93 -3.24
CA LYS A 552 -18.55 5.32 -1.95
C LYS A 552 -17.67 6.27 -1.14
N SER A 553 -16.35 6.23 -1.37
CA SER A 553 -15.36 7.09 -0.74
C SER A 553 -15.34 8.52 -1.29
N HIS A 554 -16.01 8.79 -2.42
CA HIS A 554 -16.04 10.12 -3.03
C HIS A 554 -17.46 10.68 -3.06
N LYS A 555 -17.57 11.95 -2.71
CA LYS A 555 -18.82 12.71 -2.84
C LYS A 555 -18.53 13.99 -3.59
N ILE A 556 -19.27 14.23 -4.67
CA ILE A 556 -19.21 15.52 -5.37
C ILE A 556 -19.82 16.59 -4.47
N ASN A 557 -19.08 17.69 -4.30
CA ASN A 557 -19.50 18.88 -3.57
C ASN A 557 -19.37 20.10 -4.48
N GLY A 558 -20.06 21.20 -4.19
CA GLY A 558 -19.88 22.47 -4.88
C GLY A 558 -20.38 22.56 -6.33
N ASN A 559 -19.86 23.57 -7.05
CA ASN A 559 -20.28 23.93 -8.41
C ASN A 559 -19.40 23.25 -9.46
N ASN A 560 -19.89 22.12 -9.93
CA ASN A 560 -19.16 21.25 -10.85
C ASN A 560 -19.54 21.53 -12.30
N VAL A 561 -18.55 21.68 -13.18
CA VAL A 561 -18.78 21.99 -14.60
C VAL A 561 -17.82 21.24 -15.51
N GLY A 562 -18.34 20.77 -16.63
CA GLY A 562 -17.55 20.34 -17.77
C GLY A 562 -18.07 20.99 -19.04
N ALA A 563 -17.18 21.35 -19.95
CA ALA A 563 -17.58 21.83 -21.26
C ALA A 563 -16.60 21.36 -22.33
N GLY A 564 -17.04 21.41 -23.58
CA GLY A 564 -16.19 21.15 -24.72
C GLY A 564 -16.68 21.86 -25.96
N VAL A 565 -15.75 22.05 -26.88
CA VAL A 565 -15.99 22.69 -28.17
C VAL A 565 -15.33 21.86 -29.26
N TYR A 566 -15.96 21.84 -30.42
CA TYR A 566 -15.44 21.14 -31.59
C TYR A 566 -15.67 21.97 -32.84
N ILE A 567 -14.81 21.75 -33.82
CA ILE A 567 -14.98 22.23 -35.19
C ILE A 567 -15.03 21.00 -36.07
N ASP A 568 -15.93 20.99 -37.03
CA ASP A 568 -16.10 19.89 -37.97
C ASP A 568 -16.02 20.43 -39.39
N TRP A 569 -14.99 19.98 -40.11
CA TRP A 569 -14.87 20.16 -41.54
C TRP A 569 -15.32 18.89 -42.22
N HIS A 570 -16.34 18.98 -43.07
CA HIS A 570 -16.85 17.85 -43.85
C HIS A 570 -16.92 18.20 -45.32
N ALA A 571 -16.58 17.26 -46.19
CA ALA A 571 -16.63 17.43 -47.63
C ALA A 571 -17.31 16.23 -48.29
N SER A 572 -18.36 16.49 -49.05
CA SER A 572 -18.95 15.52 -49.98
C SER A 572 -18.22 15.61 -51.32
N GLN A 573 -17.19 14.79 -51.53
CA GLN A 573 -16.44 14.76 -52.79
C GLN A 573 -16.83 13.57 -53.69
N ARG A 574 -16.40 13.63 -54.95
CA ARG A 574 -16.53 12.57 -55.98
C ARG A 574 -15.97 11.20 -55.54
N PHE A 575 -15.19 11.15 -54.45
CA PHE A 575 -14.57 9.97 -53.86
C PHE A 575 -15.14 9.56 -52.49
N GLY A 576 -16.20 10.19 -51.98
CA GLY A 576 -16.84 9.87 -50.70
C GLY A 576 -17.04 11.06 -49.76
N GLU A 577 -17.65 10.80 -48.61
CA GLU A 577 -17.75 11.74 -47.48
C GLU A 577 -16.44 11.72 -46.71
N LEU A 578 -15.78 12.87 -46.53
CA LEU A 578 -14.57 13.01 -45.70
C LEU A 578 -14.86 14.00 -44.58
N TYR A 579 -14.32 13.76 -43.38
CA TYR A 579 -14.39 14.71 -42.28
C TYR A 579 -13.07 14.83 -41.50
N PHE A 580 -12.85 16.00 -40.91
CA PHE A 580 -11.79 16.32 -39.97
C PHE A 580 -12.38 17.12 -38.79
N ARG A 581 -12.11 16.67 -37.57
CA ARG A 581 -12.70 17.21 -36.34
C ARG A 581 -11.67 17.41 -35.23
N PRO A 582 -11.14 18.63 -35.07
CA PRO A 582 -10.49 19.03 -33.83
C PRO A 582 -11.53 19.32 -32.74
N ALA A 583 -11.23 18.89 -31.51
CA ALA A 583 -12.05 19.20 -30.34
C ALA A 583 -11.21 19.36 -29.08
N ILE A 584 -11.67 20.20 -28.15
CA ILE A 584 -11.09 20.39 -26.82
C ILE A 584 -12.19 20.36 -25.77
N SER A 585 -11.91 19.76 -24.62
CA SER A 585 -12.83 19.72 -23.49
C SER A 585 -12.08 19.94 -22.18
N PHE A 586 -12.81 20.52 -21.21
CA PHE A 586 -12.34 20.81 -19.88
C PHE A 586 -13.39 20.41 -18.84
N SER A 587 -12.93 20.05 -17.65
CA SER A 587 -13.80 19.73 -16.51
C SER A 587 -13.11 20.04 -15.20
N GLN A 588 -13.87 20.54 -14.22
CA GLN A 588 -13.40 20.77 -12.86
C GLN A 588 -14.48 20.29 -11.89
N TYR A 589 -14.09 19.38 -10.98
CA TYR A 589 -14.99 18.81 -9.98
C TYR A 589 -14.43 18.91 -8.57
N GLU A 590 -15.18 19.50 -7.65
CA GLU A 590 -14.86 19.49 -6.21
C GLU A 590 -15.38 18.19 -5.59
N ILE A 591 -14.51 17.53 -4.82
CA ILE A 591 -14.78 16.21 -4.24
C ILE A 591 -14.42 16.19 -2.75
N ASP A 592 -15.39 15.78 -1.94
CA ASP A 592 -15.14 15.34 -0.58
C ASP A 592 -14.68 13.88 -0.66
N ILE A 593 -13.66 13.54 0.11
CA ILE A 593 -13.05 12.21 0.15
C ILE A 593 -13.14 11.69 1.57
N LEU A 594 -13.75 10.52 1.71
CA LEU A 594 -13.96 9.81 2.97
C LEU A 594 -13.19 8.50 2.93
N ARG A 595 -12.17 8.36 3.78
CA ARG A 595 -11.41 7.11 3.92
C ARG A 595 -12.28 6.06 4.63
N PRO A 596 -12.48 4.87 4.03
CA PRO A 596 -13.31 3.83 4.64
C PRO A 596 -12.72 3.38 5.98
N THR A 597 -13.60 2.92 6.86
CA THR A 597 -13.23 2.38 8.17
C THR A 597 -13.20 0.86 8.14
N LEU A 598 -12.07 0.29 8.53
CA LEU A 598 -11.89 -1.11 8.89
C LEU A 598 -11.78 -1.21 10.42
N PRO A 599 -11.83 -2.43 11.00
CA PRO A 599 -11.63 -2.60 12.44
C PRO A 599 -10.35 -1.89 12.91
N HIS A 600 -10.50 -1.10 13.98
CA HIS A 600 -9.41 -0.30 14.57
C HIS A 600 -8.70 0.69 13.61
N SER A 601 -9.31 1.06 12.47
CA SER A 601 -8.84 2.18 11.64
C SER A 601 -9.73 3.42 11.81
N GLU A 602 -9.15 4.59 11.55
CA GLU A 602 -9.85 5.87 11.72
C GLU A 602 -10.58 6.30 10.44
N ASN A 603 -11.69 7.00 10.60
CA ASN A 603 -12.42 7.59 9.48
C ASN A 603 -11.81 8.95 9.12
N GLY A 604 -11.05 9.02 8.03
CA GLY A 604 -10.41 10.25 7.57
C GLY A 604 -11.28 11.03 6.59
N GLU A 605 -11.40 12.34 6.79
CA GLU A 605 -12.18 13.23 5.92
C GLU A 605 -11.29 14.31 5.30
N GLY A 606 -11.40 14.52 3.99
CA GLY A 606 -10.62 15.52 3.26
C GLY A 606 -11.38 16.08 2.07
N ASN A 607 -10.91 17.22 1.55
CA ASN A 607 -11.52 17.90 0.41
C ASN A 607 -10.46 18.10 -0.68
N SER A 608 -10.79 17.83 -1.93
CA SER A 608 -9.89 17.97 -3.07
C SER A 608 -10.64 18.41 -4.33
N ALA A 609 -9.90 18.69 -5.41
CA ALA A 609 -10.44 19.03 -6.71
C ALA A 609 -9.82 18.15 -7.80
N LEU A 610 -10.67 17.72 -8.73
CA LEU A 610 -10.30 16.99 -9.95
C LEU A 610 -10.37 17.92 -11.15
N HIS A 611 -9.23 18.06 -11.83
CA HIS A 611 -9.11 18.85 -13.05
C HIS A 611 -8.85 17.95 -14.23
N GLY A 612 -9.47 18.27 -15.37
CA GLY A 612 -9.31 17.50 -16.59
C GLY A 612 -9.33 18.39 -17.81
N VAL A 613 -8.36 18.18 -18.70
CA VAL A 613 -8.28 18.77 -20.03
C VAL A 613 -8.06 17.65 -21.04
N SER A 614 -8.78 17.69 -22.15
CA SER A 614 -8.60 16.74 -23.24
C SER A 614 -8.64 17.45 -24.58
N SER A 615 -7.77 17.04 -25.49
CA SER A 615 -7.73 17.52 -26.87
C SER A 615 -7.74 16.33 -27.81
N SER A 616 -8.54 16.39 -28.87
CA SER A 616 -8.61 15.32 -29.87
C SER A 616 -8.56 15.85 -31.29
N LEU A 617 -7.95 15.06 -32.16
CA LEU A 617 -8.01 15.19 -33.61
C LEU A 617 -8.59 13.89 -34.15
N GLU A 618 -9.74 13.98 -34.80
CA GLU A 618 -10.39 12.83 -35.45
C GLU A 618 -10.54 13.11 -36.95
N TRP A 619 -10.30 12.10 -37.77
CA TRP A 619 -10.58 12.17 -39.20
C TRP A 619 -11.03 10.84 -39.73
N GLY A 620 -11.81 10.89 -40.80
CA GLY A 620 -12.34 9.69 -41.40
C GLY A 620 -13.10 10.01 -42.66
N GLY A 621 -13.61 8.96 -43.27
CA GLY A 621 -14.47 9.11 -44.42
C GLY A 621 -15.21 7.85 -44.76
N GLY A 622 -16.12 7.94 -45.70
CA GLY A 622 -16.88 6.80 -46.17
C GLY A 622 -17.26 6.88 -47.64
N TYR A 623 -17.40 5.72 -48.25
CA TYR A 623 -17.85 5.58 -49.62
C TYR A 623 -18.80 4.37 -49.76
N PRO A 624 -19.77 4.45 -50.69
CA PRO A 624 -20.64 3.32 -50.98
C PRO A 624 -19.82 2.15 -51.57
N ILE A 625 -20.04 0.95 -51.05
CA ILE A 625 -19.41 -0.30 -51.49
C ILE A 625 -20.46 -1.23 -52.07
N PHE A 626 -20.20 -1.82 -53.23
CA PHE A 626 -21.07 -2.75 -53.98
C PHE A 626 -22.40 -2.16 -54.49
N SER A 627 -23.13 -1.38 -53.67
CA SER A 627 -24.40 -0.76 -54.03
C SER A 627 -24.57 0.58 -53.30
N LYS A 628 -25.54 1.39 -53.73
CA LYS A 628 -25.89 2.64 -53.02
C LYS A 628 -26.45 2.40 -51.59
N ASN A 629 -26.75 1.16 -51.21
CA ASN A 629 -27.37 0.82 -49.93
C ASN A 629 -26.37 0.33 -48.87
N ILE A 630 -25.10 0.12 -49.24
CA ILE A 630 -24.06 -0.33 -48.31
C ILE A 630 -22.91 0.66 -48.40
N SER A 631 -22.52 1.25 -47.27
CA SER A 631 -21.43 2.20 -47.19
C SER A 631 -20.39 1.72 -46.19
N TRP A 632 -19.12 1.84 -46.57
CA TRP A 632 -17.98 1.58 -45.71
C TRP A 632 -17.44 2.90 -45.21
N PHE A 633 -17.18 2.98 -43.90
CA PHE A 633 -16.58 4.12 -43.25
C PHE A 633 -15.30 3.68 -42.53
N TRP A 634 -14.30 4.53 -42.57
CA TRP A 634 -13.09 4.42 -41.77
C TRP A 634 -12.95 5.68 -40.93
N HIS A 635 -12.37 5.54 -39.74
CA HIS A 635 -12.06 6.66 -38.88
C HIS A 635 -10.79 6.36 -38.10
N THR A 636 -10.11 7.43 -37.71
CA THR A 636 -8.89 7.37 -36.90
C THR A 636 -8.81 8.64 -36.10
N GLY A 637 -8.11 8.57 -34.97
CA GLY A 637 -7.98 9.71 -34.10
C GLY A 637 -6.78 9.63 -33.18
N VAL A 638 -6.36 10.80 -32.72
CA VAL A 638 -5.37 10.95 -31.65
C VAL A 638 -5.97 11.85 -30.59
N ARG A 639 -5.84 11.44 -29.32
CA ARG A 639 -6.36 12.16 -28.17
C ARG A 639 -5.30 12.30 -27.10
N TYR A 640 -5.06 13.52 -26.67
CA TYR A 640 -4.26 13.85 -25.49
C TYR A 640 -5.19 14.13 -24.31
N ASN A 641 -4.88 13.59 -23.14
CA ASN A 641 -5.61 13.85 -21.89
C ASN A 641 -4.61 14.23 -20.80
N GLN A 642 -4.95 15.26 -20.04
CA GLN A 642 -4.27 15.69 -18.84
C GLN A 642 -5.30 15.74 -17.71
N LEU A 643 -5.14 14.87 -16.72
CA LEU A 643 -6.05 14.72 -15.58
C LEU A 643 -5.24 14.87 -14.29
N SER A 644 -5.80 15.52 -13.28
CA SER A 644 -5.14 15.63 -11.99
C SER A 644 -6.11 15.71 -10.83
N ARG A 645 -5.67 15.24 -9.66
CA ARG A 645 -6.29 15.47 -8.36
C ARG A 645 -5.35 16.34 -7.54
N ASP A 646 -5.83 17.48 -7.04
CA ASP A 646 -5.03 18.36 -6.19
C ASP A 646 -4.68 17.71 -4.85
N ALA A 647 -3.53 18.09 -4.28
CA ALA A 647 -3.13 17.60 -2.97
C ALA A 647 -4.15 18.01 -1.90
N TYR A 648 -4.37 17.15 -0.90
CA TYR A 648 -5.23 17.47 0.24
C TYR A 648 -4.70 16.81 1.51
N LYS A 649 -5.24 17.22 2.65
CA LYS A 649 -4.92 16.64 3.95
C LYS A 649 -6.22 16.29 4.66
N GLU A 650 -6.22 15.16 5.36
CA GLU A 650 -7.32 14.78 6.23
C GLU A 650 -7.45 15.73 7.42
N ASP A 651 -8.68 15.83 7.93
CA ASP A 651 -9.02 16.65 9.07
C ASP A 651 -8.19 16.22 10.31
N CYS A 652 -7.71 17.21 11.07
CA CYS A 652 -6.83 16.98 12.23
C CYS A 652 -7.55 16.46 13.49
N LYS A 653 -8.81 16.02 13.37
CA LYS A 653 -9.65 15.53 14.47
C LYS A 653 -9.37 14.07 14.83
N ILE A 654 -8.69 13.33 13.95
CA ILE A 654 -8.29 11.94 14.16
C ILE A 654 -6.84 11.87 14.66
N SER A 655 -6.47 10.72 15.21
CA SER A 655 -5.16 10.48 15.82
C SER A 655 -4.04 10.45 14.78
N LEU A 656 -4.33 9.90 13.59
CA LEU A 656 -3.40 9.67 12.49
C LEU A 656 -3.90 10.29 11.17
N PRO A 657 -3.93 11.63 11.07
CA PRO A 657 -4.36 12.32 9.85
C PRO A 657 -3.34 12.14 8.73
N VAL A 658 -3.85 11.84 7.54
CA VAL A 658 -3.04 11.52 6.37
C VAL A 658 -3.00 12.69 5.37
N SER A 659 -1.83 12.93 4.76
CA SER A 659 -1.63 13.94 3.72
C SER A 659 -1.46 13.28 2.35
N TYR A 660 -2.25 13.68 1.36
CA TYR A 660 -2.28 13.07 0.04
C TYR A 660 -1.65 14.00 -0.99
N ASN A 661 -0.61 13.52 -1.68
CA ASN A 661 0.05 14.30 -2.71
C ASN A 661 -0.83 14.49 -3.95
N LYS A 662 -0.45 15.45 -4.80
CA LYS A 662 -1.08 15.67 -6.10
C LYS A 662 -0.91 14.43 -6.98
N ILE A 663 -1.99 13.97 -7.59
CA ILE A 663 -1.95 12.93 -8.63
C ILE A 663 -2.01 13.64 -9.99
N SER A 664 -1.09 13.31 -10.90
CA SER A 664 -1.09 13.79 -12.28
C SER A 664 -1.05 12.62 -13.24
N TYR A 665 -1.95 12.62 -14.22
CA TYR A 665 -2.10 11.56 -15.19
C TYR A 665 -2.25 12.13 -16.59
N ASP A 666 -1.22 11.90 -17.40
CA ASP A 666 -1.12 12.35 -18.78
C ASP A 666 -1.07 11.15 -19.71
N ASN A 667 -1.86 11.17 -20.77
CA ASN A 667 -1.76 10.14 -21.80
C ASN A 667 -2.07 10.64 -23.21
N ILE A 668 -1.51 9.91 -24.18
CA ILE A 668 -1.81 10.05 -25.60
C ILE A 668 -2.36 8.71 -26.08
N ARG A 669 -3.58 8.71 -26.60
CA ARG A 669 -4.22 7.55 -27.20
C ARG A 669 -4.37 7.76 -28.70
N GLY A 670 -4.01 6.75 -29.47
CA GLY A 670 -4.31 6.66 -30.89
C GLY A 670 -5.40 5.62 -31.11
N ASP A 671 -6.27 5.85 -32.09
CA ASP A 671 -7.27 4.87 -32.48
C ASP A 671 -7.46 4.77 -33.98
N ILE A 672 -7.89 3.58 -34.40
CA ILE A 672 -8.30 3.29 -35.77
C ILE A 672 -9.56 2.45 -35.73
N GLY A 673 -10.52 2.74 -36.60
CA GLY A 673 -11.74 1.97 -36.67
C GLY A 673 -12.41 2.03 -38.03
N THR A 674 -13.37 1.14 -38.18
CA THR A 674 -14.15 1.00 -39.40
C THR A 674 -15.58 0.61 -39.07
N ASP A 675 -16.51 1.21 -39.80
CA ASP A 675 -17.94 0.95 -39.69
C ASP A 675 -18.50 0.56 -41.07
N ILE A 676 -19.47 -0.35 -41.07
CA ILE A 676 -20.30 -0.70 -42.21
C ILE A 676 -21.72 -0.24 -41.89
N ARG A 677 -22.31 0.52 -42.82
CA ARG A 677 -23.70 0.98 -42.74
C ARG A 677 -24.52 0.34 -43.85
N VAL A 678 -25.60 -0.35 -43.49
CA VAL A 678 -26.50 -1.03 -44.43
C VAL A 678 -27.90 -0.44 -44.31
N SER A 679 -28.38 0.21 -45.37
CA SER A 679 -29.75 0.70 -45.47
C SER A 679 -30.70 -0.47 -45.78
N ILE A 680 -31.36 -0.99 -44.74
CA ILE A 680 -32.29 -2.12 -44.84
C ILE A 680 -33.62 -1.66 -45.44
N LEU A 681 -34.12 -0.51 -44.96
CA LEU A 681 -35.29 0.19 -45.47
C LEU A 681 -34.93 1.67 -45.61
N LYS A 682 -35.74 2.44 -46.36
CA LYS A 682 -35.49 3.89 -46.52
C LYS A 682 -35.21 4.65 -45.19
N PRO A 683 -35.92 4.37 -44.07
CA PRO A 683 -35.62 5.02 -42.79
C PRO A 683 -34.70 4.21 -41.85
N LEU A 684 -34.35 2.96 -42.17
CA LEU A 684 -33.69 2.04 -41.22
C LEU A 684 -32.29 1.66 -41.69
N ILE A 685 -31.28 2.11 -40.95
CA ILE A 685 -29.86 1.86 -41.23
C ILE A 685 -29.29 0.98 -40.11
N LEU A 686 -28.73 -0.16 -40.48
CA LEU A 686 -27.94 -1.00 -39.59
C LEU A 686 -26.48 -0.52 -39.60
N VAL A 687 -25.88 -0.37 -38.43
CA VAL A 687 -24.48 0.04 -38.25
C VAL A 687 -23.75 -1.08 -37.51
N SER A 688 -22.62 -1.51 -38.05
CA SER A 688 -21.70 -2.44 -37.37
C SER A 688 -20.28 -1.94 -37.53
N GLY A 689 -19.46 -2.00 -36.49
CA GLY A 689 -18.11 -1.46 -36.57
C GLY A 689 -17.16 -2.03 -35.53
N VAL A 690 -15.87 -1.85 -35.81
CA VAL A 690 -14.76 -2.26 -34.96
C VAL A 690 -13.79 -1.09 -34.83
N LYS A 691 -13.34 -0.82 -33.61
CA LYS A 691 -12.36 0.21 -33.28
C LYS A 691 -11.28 -0.40 -32.40
N ILE A 692 -10.02 -0.13 -32.70
CA ILE A 692 -8.86 -0.51 -31.88
C ILE A 692 -8.25 0.77 -31.36
N GLU A 693 -8.04 0.83 -30.06
CA GLU A 693 -7.38 1.95 -29.38
C GLU A 693 -6.08 1.46 -28.75
N ARG A 694 -5.03 2.28 -28.87
CA ARG A 694 -3.71 2.01 -28.30
C ARG A 694 -3.20 3.23 -27.53
N MET A 695 -2.70 2.96 -26.34
CA MET A 695 -1.96 3.93 -25.53
C MET A 695 -0.57 4.12 -26.15
N LEU A 696 -0.28 5.33 -26.64
CA LEU A 696 0.99 5.67 -27.29
C LEU A 696 2.01 6.20 -26.27
N LYS A 697 1.53 7.00 -25.31
CA LYS A 697 2.31 7.51 -24.19
C LYS A 697 1.41 7.62 -22.97
N GLU A 698 1.96 7.34 -21.80
CA GLU A 698 1.22 7.38 -20.54
C GLU A 698 2.19 7.68 -19.40
N SER A 699 1.80 8.57 -18.48
CA SER A 699 2.48 8.73 -17.21
C SER A 699 2.00 7.67 -16.21
N ALA A 700 2.88 7.27 -15.29
CA ALA A 700 2.48 6.34 -14.24
C ALA A 700 1.38 6.96 -13.36
N LEU A 701 0.32 6.19 -13.12
CA LEU A 701 -0.75 6.59 -12.22
C LEU A 701 -0.36 6.18 -10.80
N ILE A 702 0.19 7.14 -10.05
CA ILE A 702 0.78 6.95 -8.71
C ILE A 702 0.02 7.82 -7.71
N SER A 703 -0.30 7.23 -6.56
CA SER A 703 -0.80 7.94 -5.38
C SER A 703 0.25 7.81 -4.28
N ASP A 704 0.91 8.92 -3.96
CA ASP A 704 1.83 9.02 -2.83
C ASP A 704 1.09 9.70 -1.66
N VAL A 705 1.22 9.10 -0.49
CA VAL A 705 0.43 9.44 0.68
C VAL A 705 1.36 9.48 1.89
N ASP A 706 1.43 10.61 2.58
CA ASP A 706 2.26 10.81 3.76
C ASP A 706 1.42 10.69 5.05
N ILE A 707 1.71 9.67 5.84
CA ILE A 707 1.06 9.40 7.12
C ILE A 707 1.75 10.23 8.20
N ASN A 708 1.36 11.51 8.30
CA ASN A 708 1.82 12.46 9.31
C ASN A 708 3.36 12.55 9.49
N GLY A 709 4.12 12.43 8.40
CA GLY A 709 5.59 12.47 8.40
C GLY A 709 6.26 11.19 8.89
N LEU A 710 5.50 10.14 9.21
CA LEU A 710 6.01 8.85 9.69
C LEU A 710 6.47 7.97 8.53
N PHE A 711 5.66 7.88 7.47
CA PHE A 711 5.91 7.01 6.32
C PHE A 711 5.13 7.49 5.09
N ILE A 712 5.70 7.32 3.90
CA ILE A 712 4.98 7.54 2.63
C ILE A 712 4.53 6.20 2.07
N HIS A 713 3.22 6.01 2.03
CA HIS A 713 2.57 4.91 1.34
C HIS A 713 2.41 5.23 -0.15
N ARG A 714 2.73 4.27 -1.01
CA ARG A 714 2.67 4.44 -2.47
C ARG A 714 1.82 3.34 -3.10
N SER A 715 0.74 3.77 -3.75
CA SER A 715 -0.09 2.88 -4.56
C SER A 715 0.12 3.20 -6.05
N ARG A 716 0.22 2.17 -6.89
CA ARG A 716 0.36 2.29 -8.35
C ARG A 716 -0.69 1.43 -9.05
N ASN A 717 -1.19 1.89 -10.19
CA ASN A 717 -2.04 1.09 -11.06
C ASN A 717 -1.47 1.05 -12.48
N ASP A 718 -1.17 -0.16 -12.95
CA ASP A 718 -0.70 -0.40 -14.31
C ASP A 718 -1.90 -0.68 -15.24
N LEU A 719 -2.02 0.13 -16.29
CA LEU A 719 -3.14 0.08 -17.22
C LEU A 719 -2.88 -0.82 -18.42
N SER A 720 -3.95 -1.45 -18.93
CA SER A 720 -3.90 -2.14 -20.22
C SER A 720 -3.68 -1.12 -21.33
N LYS A 721 -2.65 -1.38 -22.15
CA LYS A 721 -2.22 -0.47 -23.22
C LYS A 721 -3.07 -0.55 -24.48
N ASN A 722 -3.87 -1.61 -24.62
CA ASN A 722 -4.66 -1.86 -25.83
C ASN A 722 -6.12 -2.10 -25.46
N SER A 723 -7.04 -1.60 -26.27
CA SER A 723 -8.45 -1.98 -26.18
C SER A 723 -9.07 -2.15 -27.55
N SER A 724 -9.97 -3.11 -27.66
CA SER A 724 -10.75 -3.38 -28.87
C SER A 724 -12.21 -3.18 -28.55
N ILE A 725 -12.88 -2.38 -29.37
CA ILE A 725 -14.29 -2.04 -29.25
C ILE A 725 -15.01 -2.59 -30.47
N VAL A 726 -16.03 -3.42 -30.26
CA VAL A 726 -16.95 -3.85 -31.30
C VAL A 726 -18.29 -3.20 -31.01
N LYS A 727 -18.91 -2.59 -32.02
CA LYS A 727 -20.22 -1.93 -31.88
C LYS A 727 -21.18 -2.42 -32.96
N THR A 728 -22.45 -2.50 -32.61
CA THR A 728 -23.54 -2.77 -33.55
C THR A 728 -24.80 -2.06 -33.11
N GLY A 729 -25.66 -1.68 -34.05
CA GLY A 729 -26.91 -1.03 -33.71
C GLY A 729 -27.66 -0.48 -34.90
N ILE A 730 -28.69 0.30 -34.62
CA ILE A 730 -29.67 0.73 -35.59
C ILE A 730 -29.82 2.25 -35.50
N VAL A 731 -29.88 2.89 -36.67
CA VAL A 731 -30.27 4.29 -36.83
C VAL A 731 -31.60 4.32 -37.57
N TYR A 732 -32.59 4.98 -36.99
CA TYR A 732 -33.92 5.17 -37.54
C TYR A 732 -34.14 6.66 -37.85
N ALA A 733 -34.20 7.00 -39.14
CA ALA A 733 -34.51 8.33 -39.63
C ALA A 733 -36.03 8.53 -39.62
N LEU A 734 -36.53 9.29 -38.65
CA LEU A 734 -37.96 9.62 -38.51
C LEU A 734 -38.43 10.53 -39.65
N ASN A 735 -37.59 11.49 -40.02
CA ASN A 735 -37.75 12.35 -41.19
C ASN A 735 -36.36 12.88 -41.63
N LYS A 736 -36.32 13.85 -42.56
CA LYS A 736 -35.05 14.43 -43.05
C LYS A 736 -34.23 15.18 -41.98
N ASN A 737 -34.87 15.55 -40.87
CA ASN A 737 -34.33 16.47 -39.87
C ASN A 737 -34.24 15.83 -38.46
N LEU A 738 -34.64 14.58 -38.30
CA LEU A 738 -34.73 13.90 -37.00
C LEU A 738 -34.36 12.43 -37.12
N SER A 739 -33.43 11.97 -36.30
CA SER A 739 -33.02 10.57 -36.23
C SER A 739 -32.84 10.07 -34.80
N LEU A 740 -33.17 8.79 -34.60
CA LEU A 740 -32.98 8.05 -33.37
C LEU A 740 -31.95 6.94 -33.62
N SER A 741 -30.92 6.83 -32.77
CA SER A 741 -29.91 5.78 -32.86
C SER A 741 -29.83 4.99 -31.55
N MET A 742 -29.72 3.67 -31.69
CA MET A 742 -29.46 2.74 -30.59
C MET A 742 -28.24 1.92 -30.96
N LEU A 743 -27.14 2.11 -30.24
CA LEU A 743 -25.86 1.44 -30.48
C LEU A 743 -25.43 0.67 -29.25
N GLU A 744 -25.20 -0.63 -29.41
CA GLU A 744 -24.59 -1.48 -28.41
C GLU A 744 -23.10 -1.64 -28.72
N SER A 745 -22.26 -1.63 -27.70
CA SER A 745 -20.82 -1.83 -27.85
C SER A 745 -20.23 -2.68 -26.74
N ILE A 746 -19.25 -3.49 -27.10
CA ILE A 746 -18.45 -4.28 -26.18
C ILE A 746 -16.99 -3.84 -26.28
N THR A 747 -16.39 -3.53 -25.13
CA THR A 747 -14.97 -3.17 -25.03
C THR A 747 -14.21 -4.34 -24.38
N SER A 748 -13.12 -4.77 -25.00
CA SER A 748 -12.20 -5.80 -24.51
C SER A 748 -10.82 -5.18 -24.31
N CYS A 749 -10.31 -5.19 -23.08
CA CYS A 749 -8.95 -4.73 -22.78
C CYS A 749 -7.97 -5.92 -22.74
N ASN A 750 -8.38 -7.06 -22.16
CA ASN A 750 -7.64 -8.33 -22.10
C ASN A 750 -8.64 -9.49 -22.35
N GLU A 751 -8.17 -10.75 -22.57
CA GLU A 751 -9.05 -11.90 -22.90
C GLU A 751 -10.20 -12.15 -21.89
N PHE A 752 -10.03 -11.74 -20.63
CA PHE A 752 -10.98 -12.01 -19.53
C PHE A 752 -11.86 -10.82 -19.11
N HIS A 753 -11.59 -9.59 -19.58
CA HIS A 753 -12.35 -8.39 -19.17
C HIS A 753 -13.10 -7.77 -20.34
N LYS A 754 -14.43 -7.99 -20.36
CA LYS A 754 -15.37 -7.44 -21.35
C LYS A 754 -16.39 -6.51 -20.68
N LYS A 755 -16.58 -5.31 -21.23
CA LYS A 755 -17.53 -4.32 -20.71
C LYS A 755 -18.57 -3.98 -21.77
N TRP A 756 -19.85 -4.17 -21.45
CA TRP A 756 -20.98 -3.86 -22.33
C TRP A 756 -21.47 -2.42 -22.10
N ARG A 757 -21.88 -1.74 -23.17
CA ARG A 757 -22.40 -0.37 -23.13
C ARG A 757 -23.52 -0.21 -24.16
N LEU A 758 -24.62 0.39 -23.73
CA LEU A 758 -25.69 0.85 -24.60
C LEU A 758 -25.60 2.37 -24.75
N ASN A 759 -25.73 2.87 -25.97
CA ASN A 759 -25.74 4.29 -26.29
C ASN A 759 -27.01 4.62 -27.06
N LEU A 760 -27.82 5.51 -26.49
CA LEU A 760 -29.04 6.01 -27.11
C LEU A 760 -28.82 7.46 -27.51
N ILE A 761 -29.14 7.77 -28.76
CA ILE A 761 -28.87 9.07 -29.35
C ILE A 761 -30.12 9.57 -30.06
N LEU A 762 -30.55 10.78 -29.74
CA LEU A 762 -31.55 11.53 -30.48
C LEU A 762 -30.87 12.76 -31.09
N SER A 763 -30.99 12.94 -32.40
CA SER A 763 -30.36 14.06 -33.09
C SER A 763 -31.29 14.69 -34.10
N GLY A 764 -31.13 15.99 -34.32
CA GLY A 764 -31.86 16.69 -35.35
C GLY A 764 -31.16 17.95 -35.85
N THR A 765 -31.69 18.47 -36.94
CA THR A 765 -31.26 19.69 -37.63
C THR A 765 -32.46 20.59 -37.89
N PHE A 766 -32.28 21.91 -37.81
CA PHE A 766 -33.32 22.90 -38.10
C PHE A 766 -32.79 24.14 -38.81
#